data_AF-A0A1Y0H0Q1-F1
#
_entry.id   AF-A0A1Y0H0Q1-F1
#
_cell.length_a   1.000
_cell.length_b   1.000
_cell.length_c   1.000
_cell.angle_alpha   90.00
_cell.angle_beta   90.00
_cell.angle_gamma   90.00
#
_symmetry.space_group_name_H-M   'P 1'
#
loop_
_entity.id
_entity.type
_entity.pdbx_description
1 polymer ?
#
loop_
_entity_poly.entity_id
_entity_poly.type
_entity_poly.pdbx_seq_one_letter_code
_entity_poly.pdbx_strand_id
1 'polypeptide(L)'
;MPNRLALSSSPYLRQHAENPVDWQEWGEAAWEEARRENKPVFLSVGYSSCHWCHVMAHESFEDLEVAEALNRDFVCIKLDREERPDIDDLYMTAVQLATGRGGWPMSVFLTPDAKPFFAGTYFPKNGRGENPGFLQILAALAGAWREEEADIRRKSEEFAQGLRQVLERTIPPVTDKIDVGLMDGAVRAMREDFDEVNGGFGGAPKFPPFAALRFLMRYIEVRADLPGDAAGLIDTAVYMVMRTLEQMALGGIRDHVGGGFHRYSTDAQWHLPHFEKMLSDNGQMLWLYARAARMVDDEDLKGLFEEVSDGIVGWLEREMKVGDVYAAALDADTDGEEGLTYLWKRDEVSDGVAEVYGFEEGGNFQDEATGAYLGLNLFARQSVGRRLDDLDEMLERRMDREQPGRDEKGLLAWNALVISGLVEAGRLDLANRVADFFVSYGAELPHQWVEGHESVDGFLDDYAYFGMALVDLGRDASEVVDRMVEEFADQRGFYFTGWGHEELIGRQKPFLDQAVPSANGVAIGLLRRVGRNDEALEHLTAAYGWAQLAPQAAATILLECLEQLVLGRQVVSTVAGQGVAIEAWFDPLPLQMDPDGWAYAHLVIRIPDGYHINSNDPGADWLIPMTVAVDGGYAEVSYPVSETGQLSGTVEIGLRVQPVGQNGVFVVRVGYQVCSDSECYRPDEIEVKGHVIGVREG
;
A
#
# COMPACT_ATOMS: atom_id res chain seq x y z
N MET A 1 -22.60 35.77 -1.24
CA MET A 1 -23.15 34.81 -2.24
C MET A 1 -23.11 33.45 -1.58
N PRO A 2 -24.03 32.52 -1.85
CA PRO A 2 -23.89 31.16 -1.34
C PRO A 2 -22.56 30.59 -1.84
N ASN A 3 -21.86 29.85 -0.96
CA ASN A 3 -20.57 29.24 -1.26
C ASN A 3 -20.69 28.30 -2.47
N ARG A 4 -19.68 28.27 -3.33
CA ARG A 4 -19.70 27.46 -4.56
C ARG A 4 -19.74 25.96 -4.25
N LEU A 5 -19.19 25.54 -3.11
CA LEU A 5 -19.16 24.12 -2.68
C LEU A 5 -20.55 23.50 -2.46
N ALA A 6 -21.61 24.31 -2.33
CA ALA A 6 -22.99 23.81 -2.24
C ALA A 6 -23.42 22.96 -3.46
N LEU A 7 -22.70 23.08 -4.57
CA LEU A 7 -22.95 22.36 -5.83
C LEU A 7 -21.98 21.20 -6.08
N SER A 8 -21.02 20.95 -5.17
CA SER A 8 -20.01 19.91 -5.36
C SER A 8 -20.61 18.50 -5.28
N SER A 9 -20.06 17.56 -6.05
CA SER A 9 -20.36 16.12 -5.97
C SER A 9 -19.82 15.48 -4.70
N SER A 10 -18.72 16.00 -4.13
CA SER A 10 -18.13 15.48 -2.90
C SER A 10 -19.00 15.80 -1.68
N PRO A 11 -19.42 14.78 -0.90
CA PRO A 11 -20.10 15.00 0.37
C PRO A 11 -19.27 15.84 1.34
N TYR A 12 -17.95 15.61 1.41
CA TYR A 12 -17.04 16.37 2.26
C TYR A 12 -17.00 17.86 1.89
N LEU A 13 -16.90 18.18 0.59
CA LEU A 13 -16.89 19.58 0.16
C LEU A 13 -18.21 20.29 0.51
N ARG A 14 -19.35 19.61 0.38
CA ARG A 14 -20.66 20.15 0.76
C ARG A 14 -20.77 20.47 2.26
N GLN A 15 -20.05 19.77 3.15
CA GLN A 15 -20.02 20.11 4.59
C GLN A 15 -19.50 21.54 4.84
N HIS A 16 -18.73 22.10 3.91
CA HIS A 16 -18.15 23.42 4.02
C HIS A 16 -18.93 24.51 3.26
N ALA A 17 -20.10 24.19 2.72
CA ALA A 17 -20.91 25.10 1.90
C ALA A 17 -21.49 26.31 2.67
N GLU A 18 -21.57 26.25 4.00
CA GLU A 18 -22.05 27.38 4.82
C GLU A 18 -20.90 28.17 5.46
N ASN A 19 -19.64 27.79 5.20
CA ASN A 19 -18.50 28.54 5.72
C ASN A 19 -18.44 29.96 5.13
N PRO A 20 -18.07 30.98 5.94
CA PRO A 20 -17.86 32.34 5.46
C PRO A 20 -16.66 32.51 4.51
N VAL A 21 -15.73 31.55 4.48
CA VAL A 21 -14.64 31.49 3.48
C VAL A 21 -15.23 31.26 2.09
N ASP A 22 -14.81 32.03 1.08
CA ASP A 22 -15.24 31.90 -0.31
C ASP A 22 -14.52 30.73 -1.01
N TRP A 23 -14.90 29.52 -0.61
CA TRP A 23 -14.31 28.30 -1.12
C TRP A 23 -14.62 28.06 -2.60
N GLN A 24 -13.63 27.51 -3.29
CA GLN A 24 -13.73 26.94 -4.63
C GLN A 24 -13.25 25.50 -4.62
N GLU A 25 -13.72 24.70 -5.57
CA GLU A 25 -13.14 23.39 -5.87
C GLU A 25 -11.84 23.57 -6.65
N TRP A 26 -11.01 22.53 -6.66
CA TRP A 26 -9.84 22.52 -7.54
C TRP A 26 -10.27 22.50 -9.00
N GLY A 27 -9.87 23.51 -9.77
CA GLY A 27 -10.15 23.56 -11.20
C GLY A 27 -9.75 24.88 -11.85
N GLU A 28 -9.84 24.95 -13.18
CA GLU A 28 -9.34 26.08 -13.97
C GLU A 28 -9.96 27.42 -13.55
N ALA A 29 -11.22 27.44 -13.09
CA ALA A 29 -11.86 28.66 -12.62
C ALA A 29 -11.11 29.32 -11.44
N ALA A 30 -10.65 28.52 -10.47
CA ALA A 30 -9.88 29.01 -9.32
C ALA A 30 -8.49 29.52 -9.77
N TRP A 31 -7.85 28.81 -10.70
CA TRP A 31 -6.53 29.19 -11.24
C TRP A 31 -6.60 30.46 -12.10
N GLU A 32 -7.60 30.60 -12.96
CA GLU A 32 -7.85 31.82 -13.73
C GLU A 32 -8.10 33.02 -12.82
N GLU A 33 -8.86 32.85 -11.74
CA GLU A 33 -9.08 33.88 -10.74
C GLU A 33 -7.77 34.28 -10.04
N ALA A 34 -6.99 33.31 -9.57
CA ALA A 34 -5.70 33.55 -8.92
C ALA A 34 -4.74 34.32 -9.83
N ARG A 35 -4.66 33.95 -11.11
CA ARG A 35 -3.83 34.65 -12.12
C ARG A 35 -4.35 36.05 -12.43
N ARG A 36 -5.67 36.20 -12.62
CA ARG A 36 -6.31 37.50 -12.93
C ARG A 36 -6.14 38.50 -11.80
N GLU A 37 -6.28 38.06 -10.55
CA GLU A 37 -6.17 38.92 -9.37
C GLU A 37 -4.74 39.05 -8.84
N ASN A 38 -3.81 38.24 -9.37
CA ASN A 38 -2.45 38.07 -8.84
C ASN A 38 -2.43 37.79 -7.33
N LYS A 39 -3.32 36.88 -6.90
CA LYS A 39 -3.43 36.44 -5.51
C LYS A 39 -2.82 35.04 -5.34
N PRO A 40 -2.10 34.78 -4.23
CA PRO A 40 -1.71 33.42 -3.88
C PRO A 40 -2.96 32.57 -3.60
N VAL A 41 -2.81 31.26 -3.73
CA VAL A 41 -3.86 30.29 -3.45
C VAL A 41 -3.63 29.68 -2.07
N PHE A 42 -4.68 29.57 -1.28
CA PHE A 42 -4.71 28.73 -0.08
C PHE A 42 -5.45 27.44 -0.40
N LEU A 43 -4.72 26.32 -0.43
CA LEU A 43 -5.24 24.97 -0.60
C LEU A 43 -5.41 24.31 0.76
N SER A 44 -6.65 23.97 1.11
CA SER A 44 -6.98 23.15 2.27
C SER A 44 -7.46 21.77 1.82
N VAL A 45 -6.70 20.73 2.17
CA VAL A 45 -7.02 19.33 1.84
C VAL A 45 -7.46 18.57 3.09
N GLY A 46 -8.53 17.78 2.96
CA GLY A 46 -9.01 16.86 3.99
C GLY A 46 -10.02 15.88 3.42
N TYR A 47 -10.79 15.23 4.30
CA TYR A 47 -11.81 14.23 3.97
C TYR A 47 -12.84 14.18 5.10
N SER A 48 -13.97 13.53 4.83
CA SER A 48 -15.18 13.57 5.67
C SER A 48 -15.03 12.95 7.06
N SER A 49 -14.18 11.94 7.23
CA SER A 49 -14.00 11.21 8.50
C SER A 49 -12.85 11.74 9.37
N CYS A 50 -12.24 12.86 8.98
CA CYS A 50 -11.05 13.43 9.61
C CYS A 50 -11.41 14.35 10.80
N HIS A 51 -11.23 13.89 12.04
CA HIS A 51 -11.46 14.69 13.24
C HIS A 51 -10.74 16.06 13.22
N TRP A 52 -9.43 16.08 12.97
CA TRP A 52 -8.66 17.33 12.96
C TRP A 52 -9.07 18.29 11.84
N CYS A 53 -9.69 17.78 10.77
CA CYS A 53 -10.24 18.60 9.70
C CYS A 53 -11.49 19.33 10.18
N HIS A 54 -12.36 18.68 10.97
CA HIS A 54 -13.51 19.31 11.62
C HIS A 54 -13.07 20.33 12.66
N VAL A 55 -12.10 19.99 13.51
CA VAL A 55 -11.53 20.92 14.49
C VAL A 55 -11.02 22.19 13.81
N MET A 56 -10.26 22.06 12.72
CA MET A 56 -9.78 23.23 11.99
C MET A 56 -10.91 24.02 11.32
N ALA A 57 -11.93 23.35 10.80
CA ALA A 57 -13.09 24.00 10.22
C ALA A 57 -13.85 24.85 11.25
N HIS A 58 -14.18 24.28 12.40
CA HIS A 58 -14.87 24.99 13.48
C HIS A 58 -14.02 26.11 14.10
N GLU A 59 -12.74 25.86 14.40
CA GLU A 59 -11.89 26.89 15.02
C GLU A 59 -11.53 28.04 14.07
N SER A 60 -11.41 27.76 12.76
CA SER A 60 -10.83 28.69 11.80
C SER A 60 -11.74 29.04 10.63
N PHE A 61 -12.32 28.06 9.92
CA PHE A 61 -13.04 28.36 8.67
C PHE A 61 -14.46 28.90 8.88
N GLU A 62 -15.07 28.63 10.03
CA GLU A 62 -16.35 29.22 10.46
C GLU A 62 -16.21 30.61 11.07
N ASP A 63 -14.98 31.00 11.44
CA ASP A 63 -14.70 32.27 12.09
C ASP A 63 -14.62 33.43 11.08
N LEU A 64 -15.41 34.48 11.33
CA LEU A 64 -15.52 35.63 10.43
C LEU A 64 -14.19 36.39 10.25
N GLU A 65 -13.35 36.49 11.29
CA GLU A 65 -12.08 37.22 11.21
C GLU A 65 -11.08 36.47 10.32
N VAL A 66 -11.00 35.15 10.46
CA VAL A 66 -10.18 34.28 9.61
C VAL A 66 -10.68 34.30 8.17
N ALA A 67 -11.99 34.17 7.97
CA ALA A 67 -12.59 34.20 6.64
C ALA A 67 -12.39 35.53 5.92
N GLU A 68 -12.51 36.67 6.61
CA GLU A 68 -12.20 37.99 6.05
C GLU A 68 -10.73 38.10 5.62
N ALA A 69 -9.80 37.55 6.41
CA ALA A 69 -8.38 37.54 6.07
C ALA A 69 -8.09 36.67 4.84
N LEU A 70 -8.66 35.46 4.79
CA LEU A 70 -8.55 34.54 3.66
C LEU A 70 -9.13 35.13 2.37
N ASN A 71 -10.39 35.55 2.39
CA ASN A 71 -11.10 36.05 1.21
C ASN A 71 -10.49 37.33 0.63
N ARG A 72 -9.86 38.16 1.49
CA ARG A 72 -9.20 39.38 1.06
C ARG A 72 -7.91 39.09 0.28
N ASP A 73 -7.07 38.22 0.81
CA ASP A 73 -5.68 38.10 0.38
C ASP A 73 -5.38 36.84 -0.45
N PHE A 74 -6.27 35.84 -0.45
CA PHE A 74 -6.05 34.54 -1.09
C PHE A 74 -7.24 34.11 -1.96
N VAL A 75 -6.98 33.28 -2.97
CA VAL A 75 -8.01 32.42 -3.59
C VAL A 75 -8.04 31.11 -2.80
N CYS A 76 -9.20 30.74 -2.25
CA CYS A 76 -9.30 29.62 -1.32
C CYS A 76 -9.86 28.38 -2.03
N ILE A 77 -9.07 27.30 -2.06
CA ILE A 77 -9.45 26.01 -2.64
C ILE A 77 -9.63 24.99 -1.52
N LYS A 78 -10.77 24.31 -1.52
CA LYS A 78 -11.05 23.15 -0.66
C LYS A 78 -10.98 21.89 -1.51
N LEU A 79 -10.24 20.88 -1.04
CA LEU A 79 -10.01 19.63 -1.76
C LEU A 79 -10.38 18.43 -0.90
N ASP A 80 -11.15 17.52 -1.48
CA ASP A 80 -11.37 16.16 -0.96
C ASP A 80 -10.23 15.25 -1.44
N ARG A 81 -9.43 14.72 -0.51
CA ARG A 81 -8.30 13.84 -0.86
C ARG A 81 -8.74 12.51 -1.47
N GLU A 82 -9.95 12.05 -1.17
CA GLU A 82 -10.46 10.78 -1.69
C GLU A 82 -11.02 10.94 -3.10
N GLU A 83 -11.39 12.15 -3.52
CA GLU A 83 -11.76 12.41 -4.92
C GLU A 83 -10.52 12.72 -5.78
N ARG A 84 -9.52 13.39 -5.20
CA ARG A 84 -8.27 13.78 -5.86
C ARG A 84 -7.02 13.33 -5.10
N PRO A 85 -6.79 12.00 -4.98
CA PRO A 85 -5.60 11.47 -4.31
C PRO A 85 -4.30 11.87 -5.00
N ASP A 86 -4.34 12.14 -6.31
CA ASP A 86 -3.20 12.62 -7.10
C ASP A 86 -2.68 13.98 -6.63
N ILE A 87 -3.59 14.89 -6.27
CA ILE A 87 -3.25 16.21 -5.74
C ILE A 87 -2.84 16.10 -4.26
N ASP A 88 -3.54 15.27 -3.50
CA ASP A 88 -3.24 15.03 -2.08
C ASP A 88 -1.81 14.50 -1.90
N ASP A 89 -1.43 13.44 -2.61
CA ASP A 89 -0.10 12.83 -2.52
C ASP A 89 1.01 13.81 -2.96
N LEU A 90 0.77 14.58 -4.03
CA LEU A 90 1.68 15.60 -4.53
C LEU A 90 2.02 16.62 -3.43
N TYR A 91 1.00 17.18 -2.79
CA TYR A 91 1.19 18.24 -1.80
C TYR A 91 1.52 17.68 -0.41
N MET A 92 1.12 16.45 -0.08
CA MET A 92 1.60 15.76 1.12
C MET A 92 3.11 15.56 1.05
N THR A 93 3.63 15.16 -0.12
CA THR A 93 5.08 15.08 -0.36
C THR A 93 5.73 16.46 -0.19
N ALA A 94 5.09 17.53 -0.69
CA ALA A 94 5.58 18.90 -0.50
C ALA A 94 5.64 19.31 0.99
N VAL A 95 4.61 18.99 1.78
CA VAL A 95 4.55 19.25 3.23
C VAL A 95 5.62 18.46 3.98
N GLN A 96 5.81 17.18 3.65
CA GLN A 96 6.85 16.34 4.25
C GLN A 96 8.25 16.87 3.95
N LEU A 97 8.51 17.32 2.72
CA LEU A 97 9.78 17.95 2.36
C LEU A 97 10.00 19.29 3.08
N ALA A 98 8.95 20.09 3.27
CA ALA A 98 9.04 21.39 3.90
C ALA A 98 9.16 21.32 5.43
N THR A 99 8.50 20.35 6.07
CA THR A 99 8.32 20.32 7.53
C THR A 99 8.93 19.09 8.22
N GLY A 100 9.29 18.05 7.45
CA GLY A 100 9.75 16.75 7.96
C GLY A 100 8.64 15.87 8.52
N ARG A 101 7.38 16.30 8.47
CA ARG A 101 6.20 15.56 8.93
C ARG A 101 5.05 15.75 7.94
N GLY A 102 4.02 14.91 8.04
CA GLY A 102 2.81 15.02 7.22
C GLY A 102 1.56 14.79 8.07
N GLY A 103 0.39 14.94 7.46
CA GLY A 103 -0.90 14.69 8.09
C GLY A 103 -1.98 15.66 7.63
N TRP A 104 -3.22 15.30 7.91
CA TRP A 104 -4.40 16.12 7.62
C TRP A 104 -4.93 16.79 8.90
N PRO A 105 -5.57 17.97 8.81
CA PRO A 105 -5.80 18.75 7.61
C PRO A 105 -4.50 19.32 7.05
N MET A 106 -4.41 19.40 5.72
CA MET A 106 -3.23 19.92 5.03
C MET A 106 -3.50 21.36 4.58
N SER A 107 -2.57 22.26 4.88
CA SER A 107 -2.65 23.70 4.65
C SER A 107 -1.48 24.16 3.79
N VAL A 108 -1.73 24.39 2.49
CA VAL A 108 -0.67 24.71 1.52
C VAL A 108 -0.94 26.05 0.86
N PHE A 109 0.09 26.87 0.75
CA PHE A 109 0.03 28.15 0.08
C PHE A 109 0.82 28.08 -1.22
N LEU A 110 0.13 28.36 -2.32
CA LEU A 110 0.59 28.16 -3.69
C LEU A 110 0.66 29.49 -4.44
N THR A 111 1.59 29.60 -5.38
CA THR A 111 1.55 30.66 -6.39
C THR A 111 0.34 30.46 -7.33
N PRO A 112 -0.05 31.47 -8.13
CA PRO A 112 -1.06 31.30 -9.19
C PRO A 112 -0.74 30.25 -10.25
N ASP A 113 0.47 29.68 -10.22
CA ASP A 113 0.94 28.61 -11.10
C ASP A 113 1.02 27.26 -10.36
N ALA A 114 0.24 27.10 -9.28
CA ALA A 114 0.13 25.91 -8.43
C ALA A 114 1.41 25.47 -7.70
N LYS A 115 2.45 26.32 -7.60
CA LYS A 115 3.73 25.96 -6.97
C LYS A 115 3.74 26.32 -5.49
N PRO A 116 4.11 25.40 -4.58
CA PRO A 116 4.08 25.70 -3.15
C PRO A 116 5.19 26.68 -2.75
N PHE A 117 4.87 27.55 -1.80
CA PHE A 117 5.83 28.45 -1.16
C PHE A 117 5.78 28.42 0.36
N PHE A 118 4.70 27.92 0.94
CA PHE A 118 4.57 27.64 2.36
C PHE A 118 3.61 26.47 2.56
N ALA A 119 3.87 25.61 3.53
CA ALA A 119 3.06 24.41 3.76
C ALA A 119 3.12 23.97 5.22
N GLY A 120 2.04 23.36 5.70
CA GLY A 120 1.96 22.72 7.00
C GLY A 120 0.67 21.93 7.13
N THR A 121 0.38 21.48 8.35
CA THR A 121 -0.82 20.69 8.65
C THR A 121 -1.86 21.56 9.36
N TYR A 122 -2.15 21.25 10.63
CA TYR A 122 -3.05 21.99 11.48
C TYR A 122 -2.43 23.30 11.98
N PHE A 123 -3.14 24.41 11.78
CA PHE A 123 -2.77 25.71 12.34
C PHE A 123 -3.86 26.22 13.30
N PRO A 124 -3.61 26.30 14.61
CA PRO A 124 -4.61 26.81 15.55
C PRO A 124 -4.85 28.30 15.32
N LYS A 125 -6.10 28.76 15.48
CA LYS A 125 -6.47 30.17 15.23
C LYS A 125 -5.55 31.17 15.94
N ASN A 126 -5.39 30.99 17.25
CA ASN A 126 -4.68 31.94 18.14
C ASN A 126 -3.23 31.56 18.47
N GLY A 127 -2.71 30.48 17.86
CA GLY A 127 -1.36 29.97 18.15
C GLY A 127 -1.31 29.13 19.43
N ARG A 128 -0.19 28.41 19.62
CA ARG A 128 0.09 27.64 20.85
C ARG A 128 1.57 27.83 21.22
N GLY A 129 1.83 28.44 22.38
CA GLY A 129 3.19 28.70 22.86
C GLY A 129 3.94 29.67 21.94
N GLU A 130 5.10 29.24 21.41
CA GLU A 130 5.93 30.02 20.48
C GLU A 130 5.44 29.93 19.01
N ASN A 131 4.49 29.02 18.71
CA ASN A 131 4.00 28.83 17.36
C ASN A 131 2.96 29.90 17.00
N PRO A 132 3.11 30.57 15.84
CA PRO A 132 2.19 31.60 15.40
C PRO A 132 0.79 31.02 15.15
N GLY A 133 -0.23 31.83 15.44
CA GLY A 133 -1.61 31.50 15.09
C GLY A 133 -1.89 31.65 13.61
N PHE A 134 -2.96 31.02 13.14
CA PHE A 134 -3.32 31.02 11.73
C PHE A 134 -3.49 32.44 11.17
N LEU A 135 -4.11 33.37 11.91
CA LEU A 135 -4.21 34.78 11.51
C LEU A 135 -2.85 35.47 11.32
N GLN A 136 -1.86 35.14 12.16
CA GLN A 136 -0.51 35.69 12.06
C GLN A 136 0.21 35.15 10.82
N ILE A 137 0.03 33.85 10.53
CA ILE A 137 0.56 33.19 9.33
C ILE A 137 -0.04 33.85 8.08
N LEU A 138 -1.37 33.99 8.00
CA LEU A 138 -2.05 34.62 6.87
C LEU A 138 -1.54 36.05 6.62
N ALA A 139 -1.43 36.86 7.67
CA ALA A 139 -0.93 38.23 7.56
C ALA A 139 0.52 38.30 7.07
N ALA A 140 1.39 37.40 7.56
CA ALA A 140 2.79 37.34 7.16
C ALA A 140 2.94 36.92 5.68
N LEU A 141 2.22 35.89 5.24
CA LEU A 141 2.30 35.39 3.86
C LEU A 141 1.71 36.39 2.86
N ALA A 142 0.58 37.04 3.20
CA ALA A 142 0.00 38.09 2.37
C ALA A 142 0.91 39.33 2.27
N GLY A 143 1.59 39.69 3.37
CA GLY A 143 2.62 40.73 3.37
C GLY A 143 3.78 40.39 2.44
N ALA A 144 4.36 39.20 2.62
CA ALA A 144 5.47 38.71 1.80
C ALA A 144 5.10 38.63 0.31
N TRP A 145 3.88 38.21 -0.04
CA TRP A 145 3.43 38.19 -1.44
C TRP A 145 3.44 39.58 -2.08
N ARG A 146 3.02 40.63 -1.35
CA ARG A 146 2.98 42.00 -1.89
C ARG A 146 4.37 42.64 -1.99
N GLU A 147 5.26 42.31 -1.07
CA GLU A 147 6.57 42.98 -0.95
C GLU A 147 7.70 42.21 -1.67
N GLU A 148 7.59 40.88 -1.75
CA GLU A 148 8.67 39.96 -2.17
C GLU A 148 8.21 38.95 -3.26
N GLU A 149 7.15 39.25 -4.02
CA GLU A 149 6.54 38.34 -5.01
C GLU A 149 7.55 37.63 -5.92
N ALA A 150 8.49 38.40 -6.50
CA ALA A 150 9.47 37.86 -7.44
C ALA A 150 10.42 36.83 -6.79
N ASP A 151 10.77 37.03 -5.53
CA ASP A 151 11.62 36.09 -4.80
C ASP A 151 10.84 34.84 -4.39
N ILE A 152 9.57 34.99 -4.01
CA ILE A 152 8.66 33.86 -3.74
C ILE A 152 8.53 33.00 -4.99
N ARG A 153 8.18 33.58 -6.14
CA ARG A 153 8.04 32.83 -7.41
C ARG A 153 9.31 32.07 -7.78
N ARG A 154 10.49 32.70 -7.61
CA ARG A 154 11.78 32.05 -7.88
C ARG A 154 12.03 30.87 -6.94
N LYS A 155 11.84 31.04 -5.63
CA LYS A 155 12.02 29.97 -4.63
C LYS A 155 11.02 28.83 -4.82
N SER A 156 9.77 29.14 -5.17
CA SER A 156 8.74 28.16 -5.49
C SER A 156 9.06 27.35 -6.73
N GLU A 157 9.66 27.98 -7.75
CA GLU A 157 10.13 27.27 -8.94
C GLU A 157 11.26 26.29 -8.58
N GLU A 158 12.25 26.75 -7.80
CA GLU A 158 13.35 25.89 -7.32
C GLU A 158 12.81 24.72 -6.48
N PHE A 159 11.85 24.98 -5.59
CA PHE A 159 11.21 23.94 -4.78
C PHE A 159 10.39 22.96 -5.64
N ALA A 160 9.61 23.45 -6.61
CA ALA A 160 8.81 22.61 -7.49
C ALA A 160 9.67 21.68 -8.36
N GLN A 161 10.85 22.14 -8.81
CA GLN A 161 11.81 21.30 -9.52
C GLN A 161 12.36 20.18 -8.62
N GLY A 162 12.68 20.50 -7.36
CA GLY A 162 13.08 19.49 -6.37
C GLY A 162 11.97 18.50 -6.06
N LEU A 163 10.73 18.98 -5.90
CA LEU A 163 9.55 18.15 -5.66
C LEU A 163 9.32 17.16 -6.81
N ARG A 164 9.39 17.62 -8.07
CA ARG A 164 9.30 16.75 -9.25
C ARG A 164 10.33 15.62 -9.21
N GLN A 165 11.59 15.94 -8.89
CA GLN A 165 12.65 14.95 -8.81
C GLN A 165 12.40 13.89 -7.71
N VAL A 166 11.72 14.26 -6.62
CA VAL A 166 11.36 13.33 -5.55
C VAL A 166 10.20 12.43 -5.98
N LEU A 167 9.15 13.00 -6.58
CA LEU A 167 7.96 12.26 -7.03
C LEU A 167 8.29 11.22 -8.11
N GLU A 168 9.19 11.58 -9.03
CA GLU A 168 9.60 10.74 -10.16
C GLU A 168 10.84 9.88 -9.82
N ARG A 169 11.27 9.87 -8.56
CA ARG A 169 12.49 9.19 -8.14
C ARG A 169 12.34 7.67 -8.25
N THR A 170 13.33 7.05 -8.87
CA THR A 170 13.58 5.59 -8.80
C THR A 170 14.84 5.33 -8.00
N ILE A 171 14.88 4.24 -7.25
CA ILE A 171 16.06 3.85 -6.47
C ILE A 171 16.76 2.70 -7.19
N PRO A 172 17.97 2.93 -7.73
CA PRO A 172 18.79 1.84 -8.24
C PRO A 172 19.08 0.84 -7.11
N PRO A 173 19.02 -0.46 -7.39
CA PRO A 173 19.33 -1.47 -6.38
C PRO A 173 20.81 -1.43 -5.99
N VAL A 174 21.09 -1.74 -4.72
CA VAL A 174 22.44 -1.84 -4.13
C VAL A 174 23.10 -3.15 -4.54
N THR A 175 22.33 -4.23 -4.59
CA THR A 175 22.75 -5.53 -5.13
C THR A 175 21.85 -5.87 -6.29
N ASP A 176 22.44 -6.48 -7.31
CA ASP A 176 21.74 -6.83 -8.52
C ASP A 176 20.94 -8.15 -8.45
N LYS A 177 20.85 -8.74 -7.26
CA LYS A 177 20.28 -10.08 -7.05
C LYS A 177 19.16 -10.01 -6.04
N ILE A 178 18.01 -10.56 -6.43
CA ILE A 178 16.95 -10.93 -5.51
C ILE A 178 17.31 -12.33 -4.98
N ASP A 179 17.58 -12.43 -3.69
CA ASP A 179 17.93 -13.69 -3.03
C ASP A 179 17.22 -13.86 -1.68
N VAL A 180 17.33 -15.08 -1.12
CA VAL A 180 16.76 -15.41 0.19
C VAL A 180 17.33 -14.55 1.33
N GLY A 181 18.55 -14.03 1.16
CA GLY A 181 19.21 -13.18 2.16
C GLY A 181 18.51 -11.83 2.31
N LEU A 182 18.00 -11.26 1.21
CA LEU A 182 17.17 -10.06 1.25
C LEU A 182 15.89 -10.28 2.07
N MET A 183 15.19 -11.40 1.85
CA MET A 183 13.96 -11.74 2.56
C MET A 183 14.23 -11.98 4.05
N ASP A 184 15.25 -12.78 4.36
CA ASP A 184 15.67 -13.06 5.74
C ASP A 184 16.15 -11.77 6.45
N GLY A 185 16.78 -10.85 5.70
CA GLY A 185 17.18 -9.54 6.20
C GLY A 185 15.99 -8.66 6.56
N ALA A 186 14.95 -8.63 5.71
CA ALA A 186 13.72 -7.89 5.98
C ALA A 186 13.00 -8.39 7.23
N VAL A 187 12.89 -9.72 7.42
CA VAL A 187 12.29 -10.30 8.65
C VAL A 187 13.08 -9.92 9.90
N ARG A 188 14.43 -9.88 9.83
CA ARG A 188 15.27 -9.43 10.94
C ARG A 188 15.06 -7.94 11.24
N ALA A 189 14.98 -7.09 10.22
CA ALA A 189 14.72 -5.66 10.39
C ALA A 189 13.33 -5.41 11.01
N MET A 190 12.32 -6.13 10.56
CA MET A 190 10.97 -6.09 11.15
C MET A 190 11.00 -6.53 12.63
N ARG A 191 11.77 -7.57 12.96
CA ARG A 191 11.95 -8.02 14.35
C ARG A 191 12.60 -6.96 15.24
N GLU A 192 13.53 -6.16 14.72
CA GLU A 192 14.19 -5.10 15.49
C GLU A 192 13.24 -3.95 15.88
N ASP A 193 12.21 -3.70 15.07
CA ASP A 193 11.19 -2.68 15.30
C ASP A 193 9.91 -3.24 15.96
N PHE A 194 9.85 -4.55 16.20
CA PHE A 194 8.66 -5.23 16.71
C PHE A 194 8.42 -4.95 18.20
N ASP A 195 7.18 -4.57 18.55
CA ASP A 195 6.76 -4.45 19.94
C ASP A 195 6.37 -5.83 20.49
N GLU A 196 7.30 -6.48 21.19
CA GLU A 196 7.06 -7.81 21.78
C GLU A 196 5.94 -7.83 22.83
N VAL A 197 5.61 -6.69 23.45
CA VAL A 197 4.59 -6.59 24.50
C VAL A 197 3.20 -6.50 23.87
N ASN A 198 3.00 -5.51 22.99
CA ASN A 198 1.67 -5.18 22.45
C ASN A 198 1.45 -5.63 21.00
N GLY A 199 2.45 -6.25 20.37
CA GLY A 199 2.39 -6.56 18.93
C GLY A 199 2.44 -5.32 18.04
N GLY A 200 2.56 -5.55 16.74
CA GLY A 200 2.83 -4.51 15.75
C GLY A 200 4.26 -3.99 15.79
N PHE A 201 4.48 -2.88 15.08
CA PHE A 201 5.80 -2.30 14.88
C PHE A 201 5.81 -0.84 15.36
N GLY A 202 6.95 -0.40 15.91
CA GLY A 202 7.13 0.94 16.44
C GLY A 202 6.35 1.23 17.74
N GLY A 203 6.22 2.51 18.06
CA GLY A 203 5.53 3.02 19.26
C GLY A 203 4.20 3.71 18.95
N ALA A 204 3.70 4.50 19.90
CA ALA A 204 2.48 5.30 19.73
C ALA A 204 2.71 6.56 18.86
N PRO A 205 1.76 6.97 18.01
CA PRO A 205 0.52 6.25 17.65
C PRO A 205 0.81 5.02 16.78
N LYS A 206 -0.03 3.99 16.87
CA LYS A 206 0.13 2.72 16.13
C LYS A 206 -0.91 2.53 15.05
N PHE A 207 -0.43 2.24 13.84
CA PHE A 207 -1.24 1.87 12.68
C PHE A 207 -1.15 0.36 12.43
N PRO A 208 -2.27 -0.30 12.09
CA PRO A 208 -2.25 -1.69 11.66
C PRO A 208 -1.28 -1.95 10.48
N PRO A 209 -0.29 -2.86 10.60
CA PRO A 209 0.80 -3.00 9.63
C PRO A 209 0.46 -3.98 8.48
N PHE A 210 -0.53 -3.63 7.66
CA PHE A 210 -1.17 -4.54 6.69
C PHE A 210 -0.19 -5.26 5.75
N ALA A 211 0.60 -4.50 4.99
CA ALA A 211 1.52 -5.03 3.98
C ALA A 211 2.63 -5.88 4.61
N ALA A 212 3.14 -5.46 5.79
CA ALA A 212 4.15 -6.20 6.53
C ALA A 212 3.60 -7.57 6.99
N LEU A 213 2.37 -7.62 7.52
CA LEU A 213 1.74 -8.88 7.92
C LEU A 213 1.48 -9.79 6.72
N ARG A 214 1.03 -9.26 5.58
CA ARG A 214 0.87 -10.04 4.33
C ARG A 214 2.19 -10.64 3.86
N PHE A 215 3.27 -9.84 3.85
CA PHE A 215 4.60 -10.31 3.51
C PHE A 215 5.07 -11.42 4.46
N LEU A 216 4.92 -11.23 5.78
CA LEU A 216 5.32 -12.22 6.77
C LEU A 216 4.52 -13.53 6.63
N MET A 217 3.20 -13.46 6.39
CA MET A 217 2.38 -14.64 6.11
C MET A 217 2.89 -15.40 4.89
N ARG A 218 3.19 -14.69 3.79
CA ARG A 218 3.73 -15.34 2.61
C ARG A 218 5.13 -15.91 2.84
N TYR A 219 5.98 -15.22 3.59
CA TYR A 219 7.29 -15.71 4.01
C TYR A 219 7.17 -17.03 4.79
N ILE A 220 6.25 -17.12 5.75
CA ILE A 220 6.00 -18.35 6.52
C ILE A 220 5.66 -19.52 5.59
N GLU A 221 4.81 -19.29 4.58
CA GLU A 221 4.31 -20.34 3.69
C GLU A 221 5.37 -20.96 2.79
N VAL A 222 6.32 -20.15 2.28
CA VAL A 222 7.24 -20.62 1.23
C VAL A 222 8.68 -20.73 1.67
N ARG A 223 9.07 -20.11 2.79
CA ARG A 223 10.49 -20.00 3.15
C ARG A 223 11.13 -21.36 3.43
N ALA A 224 10.37 -22.33 3.94
CA ALA A 224 10.86 -23.68 4.20
C ALA A 224 11.31 -24.43 2.94
N ASP A 225 10.72 -24.09 1.79
CA ASP A 225 11.04 -24.68 0.48
C ASP A 225 12.21 -23.96 -0.21
N LEU A 226 12.69 -22.85 0.35
CA LEU A 226 13.80 -22.07 -0.20
C LEU A 226 15.14 -22.45 0.47
N PRO A 227 16.29 -22.30 -0.22
CA PRO A 227 17.58 -22.68 0.32
C PRO A 227 17.95 -22.00 1.66
N GLY A 228 18.70 -22.72 2.50
CA GLY A 228 19.24 -22.24 3.77
C GLY A 228 18.39 -22.63 4.98
N ASP A 229 19.00 -22.60 6.17
CA ASP A 229 18.30 -22.86 7.43
C ASP A 229 17.62 -21.57 7.92
N ALA A 230 16.30 -21.61 7.98
CA ALA A 230 15.47 -20.48 8.38
C ALA A 230 14.41 -20.84 9.42
N ALA A 231 14.49 -22.02 10.06
CA ALA A 231 13.47 -22.47 11.01
C ALA A 231 13.17 -21.41 12.10
N GLY A 232 14.23 -20.84 12.71
CA GLY A 232 14.06 -19.79 13.71
C GLY A 232 13.53 -18.45 13.17
N LEU A 233 13.73 -18.15 11.88
CA LEU A 233 13.14 -16.95 11.26
C LEU A 233 11.68 -17.17 10.92
N ILE A 234 11.29 -18.37 10.51
CA ILE A 234 9.88 -18.74 10.30
C ILE A 234 9.14 -18.63 11.64
N ASP A 235 9.68 -19.18 12.73
CA ASP A 235 9.10 -19.05 14.07
C ASP A 235 8.95 -17.57 14.50
N THR A 236 9.96 -16.75 14.18
CA THR A 236 9.91 -15.29 14.42
C THR A 236 8.78 -14.64 13.63
N ALA A 237 8.64 -14.95 12.34
CA ALA A 237 7.59 -14.41 11.50
C ALA A 237 6.19 -14.82 11.99
N VAL A 238 6.00 -16.10 12.36
CA VAL A 238 4.77 -16.61 12.97
C VAL A 238 4.45 -15.83 14.24
N TYR A 239 5.43 -15.66 15.13
CA TYR A 239 5.24 -14.90 16.38
C TYR A 239 4.79 -13.47 16.12
N MET A 240 5.46 -12.73 15.21
CA MET A 240 5.09 -11.35 14.89
C MET A 240 3.67 -11.24 14.34
N VAL A 241 3.28 -12.15 13.43
CA VAL A 241 1.94 -12.16 12.83
C VAL A 241 0.88 -12.43 13.88
N MET A 242 1.01 -13.55 14.60
CA MET A 242 -0.02 -14.00 15.54
C MET A 242 -0.17 -13.02 16.71
N ARG A 243 0.94 -12.52 17.26
CA ARG A 243 0.92 -11.57 18.38
C ARG A 243 0.28 -10.24 17.98
N THR A 244 0.57 -9.74 16.78
CA THR A 244 -0.04 -8.48 16.30
C THR A 244 -1.55 -8.63 16.13
N LEU A 245 -1.99 -9.68 15.43
CA LEU A 245 -3.42 -9.92 15.18
C LEU A 245 -4.19 -10.21 16.48
N GLU A 246 -3.60 -10.95 17.42
CA GLU A 246 -4.18 -11.18 18.74
C GLU A 246 -4.39 -9.86 19.49
N GLN A 247 -3.36 -9.02 19.59
CA GLN A 247 -3.44 -7.79 20.38
C GLN A 247 -4.41 -6.78 19.77
N MET A 248 -4.43 -6.61 18.44
CA MET A 248 -5.44 -5.77 17.78
C MET A 248 -6.86 -6.32 17.97
N ALA A 249 -7.05 -7.66 17.91
CA ALA A 249 -8.38 -8.27 18.06
C ALA A 249 -8.95 -8.15 19.48
N LEU A 250 -8.08 -8.02 20.49
CA LEU A 250 -8.44 -7.81 21.88
C LEU A 250 -8.61 -6.32 22.23
N GLY A 251 -7.83 -5.45 21.58
CA GLY A 251 -7.80 -4.02 21.84
C GLY A 251 -9.09 -3.27 21.53
N GLY A 252 -9.14 -2.01 21.97
CA GLY A 252 -10.23 -1.07 21.71
C GLY A 252 -10.24 -0.51 20.29
N ILE A 253 -9.18 -0.73 19.51
CA ILE A 253 -9.16 -0.46 18.06
C ILE A 253 -10.22 -1.27 17.30
N ARG A 254 -10.61 -2.43 17.83
CA ARG A 254 -11.71 -3.23 17.29
C ARG A 254 -13.03 -2.77 17.92
N ASP A 255 -14.04 -2.55 17.11
CA ASP A 255 -15.41 -2.42 17.60
C ASP A 255 -15.96 -3.82 17.93
N HIS A 256 -15.93 -4.19 19.21
CA HIS A 256 -16.40 -5.50 19.68
C HIS A 256 -17.92 -5.67 19.56
N VAL A 257 -18.69 -4.58 19.44
CA VAL A 257 -20.16 -4.62 19.44
C VAL A 257 -20.70 -4.72 18.01
N GLY A 258 -20.26 -3.85 17.10
CA GLY A 258 -20.70 -3.87 15.70
C GLY A 258 -19.74 -4.53 14.73
N GLY A 259 -18.50 -4.78 15.14
CA GLY A 259 -17.46 -5.26 14.24
C GLY A 259 -16.79 -4.14 13.44
N GLY A 260 -15.76 -4.57 12.71
CA GLY A 260 -14.83 -3.66 12.06
C GLY A 260 -13.78 -3.08 13.01
N PHE A 261 -12.80 -2.43 12.42
CA PHE A 261 -11.69 -1.75 13.08
C PHE A 261 -11.75 -0.26 12.81
N HIS A 262 -11.36 0.49 13.84
CA HIS A 262 -10.95 1.87 13.73
C HIS A 262 -9.56 1.98 13.09
N ARG A 263 -9.26 3.11 12.46
CA ARG A 263 -8.09 3.28 11.59
C ARG A 263 -6.76 3.06 12.30
N TYR A 264 -6.60 3.63 13.49
CA TYR A 264 -5.36 3.52 14.25
C TYR A 264 -5.59 3.74 15.75
N SER A 265 -4.59 3.35 16.54
CA SER A 265 -4.55 3.55 17.99
C SER A 265 -3.63 4.72 18.33
N THR A 266 -4.07 5.58 19.24
CA THR A 266 -3.27 6.70 19.76
C THR A 266 -2.21 6.22 20.74
N ASP A 267 -2.45 5.05 21.35
CA ASP A 267 -1.53 4.38 22.25
C ASP A 267 -0.87 3.15 21.62
N ALA A 268 0.11 2.58 22.33
CA ALA A 268 0.86 1.41 21.87
C ALA A 268 0.13 0.08 22.12
N GLN A 269 -0.91 0.08 22.96
CA GLN A 269 -1.63 -1.09 23.45
C GLN A 269 -2.79 -1.50 22.54
N TRP A 270 -3.07 -0.72 21.49
CA TRP A 270 -4.28 -0.85 20.67
C TRP A 270 -5.56 -0.56 21.43
N HIS A 271 -5.49 0.21 22.52
CA HIS A 271 -6.62 0.43 23.43
C HIS A 271 -7.41 1.69 23.08
N LEU A 272 -6.77 2.84 22.89
CA LEU A 272 -7.43 4.09 22.53
C LEU A 272 -7.45 4.28 20.99
N PRO A 273 -8.59 4.09 20.31
CA PRO A 273 -8.69 4.36 18.88
C PRO A 273 -8.78 5.86 18.58
N HIS A 274 -8.37 6.24 17.37
CA HIS A 274 -9.08 7.31 16.65
C HIS A 274 -10.26 6.70 15.93
N PHE A 275 -11.47 7.20 16.19
CA PHE A 275 -12.72 6.46 15.94
C PHE A 275 -13.14 6.37 14.47
N GLU A 276 -12.39 6.97 13.57
CA GLU A 276 -12.53 6.80 12.12
C GLU A 276 -12.52 5.31 11.73
N LYS A 277 -13.46 4.87 10.89
CA LYS A 277 -13.45 3.52 10.32
C LYS A 277 -13.39 3.55 8.80
N MET A 278 -12.31 3.02 8.24
CA MET A 278 -12.05 3.03 6.79
C MET A 278 -12.36 1.69 6.13
N LEU A 279 -12.94 1.74 4.93
CA LEU A 279 -13.19 0.55 4.12
C LEU A 279 -11.89 -0.15 3.71
N SER A 280 -10.87 0.62 3.30
CA SER A 280 -9.56 0.10 2.91
C SER A 280 -8.89 -0.74 4.01
N ASP A 281 -8.99 -0.27 5.25
CA ASP A 281 -8.37 -0.90 6.41
C ASP A 281 -9.09 -2.21 6.74
N ASN A 282 -10.42 -2.14 6.78
CA ASN A 282 -11.26 -3.29 7.10
C ASN A 282 -11.23 -4.38 6.00
N GLY A 283 -11.12 -4.00 4.72
CA GLY A 283 -10.92 -4.95 3.62
C GLY A 283 -9.62 -5.73 3.76
N GLN A 284 -8.53 -5.04 4.13
CA GLN A 284 -7.25 -5.69 4.41
C GLN A 284 -7.31 -6.54 5.69
N MET A 285 -8.02 -6.10 6.73
CA MET A 285 -8.18 -6.87 7.99
C MET A 285 -9.00 -8.12 7.80
N LEU A 286 -10.04 -8.06 6.98
CA LEU A 286 -10.79 -9.25 6.62
C LEU A 286 -9.87 -10.30 5.98
N TRP A 287 -9.01 -9.89 5.06
CA TRP A 287 -8.04 -10.81 4.45
C TRP A 287 -7.07 -11.39 5.49
N LEU A 288 -6.45 -10.55 6.32
CA LEU A 288 -5.46 -11.01 7.31
C LEU A 288 -6.05 -11.96 8.34
N TYR A 289 -7.20 -11.63 8.94
CA TYR A 289 -7.82 -12.46 9.95
C TYR A 289 -8.34 -13.78 9.37
N ALA A 290 -8.93 -13.75 8.16
CA ALA A 290 -9.36 -14.97 7.48
C ALA A 290 -8.16 -15.88 7.15
N ARG A 291 -7.04 -15.33 6.68
CA ARG A 291 -5.81 -16.09 6.41
C ARG A 291 -5.21 -16.65 7.69
N ALA A 292 -5.11 -15.84 8.75
CA ALA A 292 -4.55 -16.24 10.04
C ALA A 292 -5.34 -17.38 10.69
N ALA A 293 -6.68 -17.36 10.63
CA ALA A 293 -7.53 -18.43 11.12
C ALA A 293 -7.23 -19.79 10.45
N ARG A 294 -6.77 -19.79 9.19
CA ARG A 294 -6.37 -21.01 8.47
C ARG A 294 -4.92 -21.43 8.71
N MET A 295 -4.10 -20.55 9.29
CA MET A 295 -2.68 -20.78 9.55
C MET A 295 -2.39 -21.17 11.01
N VAL A 296 -3.25 -20.76 11.94
CA VAL A 296 -3.04 -20.98 13.38
C VAL A 296 -3.55 -22.35 13.83
N ASP A 297 -2.74 -23.07 14.60
CA ASP A 297 -3.11 -24.38 15.18
C ASP A 297 -3.85 -24.25 16.54
N ASP A 298 -3.69 -23.11 17.22
CA ASP A 298 -4.36 -22.83 18.49
C ASP A 298 -5.85 -22.52 18.26
N GLU A 299 -6.74 -23.37 18.79
CA GLU A 299 -8.18 -23.28 18.55
C GLU A 299 -8.82 -22.03 19.17
N ASP A 300 -8.28 -21.50 20.28
CA ASP A 300 -8.80 -20.28 20.90
C ASP A 300 -8.46 -19.06 20.04
N LEU A 301 -7.23 -18.97 19.53
CA LEU A 301 -6.82 -17.93 18.58
C LEU A 301 -7.57 -18.05 17.26
N LYS A 302 -7.75 -19.27 16.75
CA LYS A 302 -8.54 -19.51 15.54
C LYS A 302 -9.96 -18.97 15.70
N GLY A 303 -10.64 -19.34 16.79
CA GLY A 303 -11.99 -18.86 17.08
C GLY A 303 -12.06 -17.34 17.21
N LEU A 304 -11.04 -16.70 17.79
CA LEU A 304 -10.93 -15.25 17.85
C LEU A 304 -10.81 -14.62 16.45
N PHE A 305 -9.97 -15.18 15.58
CA PHE A 305 -9.75 -14.64 14.22
C PHE A 305 -10.97 -14.85 13.31
N GLU A 306 -11.67 -15.97 13.44
CA GLU A 306 -12.96 -16.21 12.76
C GLU A 306 -14.02 -15.20 13.24
N GLU A 307 -14.12 -14.99 14.56
CA GLU A 307 -15.02 -13.99 15.17
C GLU A 307 -14.76 -12.57 14.64
N VAL A 308 -13.49 -12.19 14.52
CA VAL A 308 -13.11 -10.89 13.95
C VAL A 308 -13.53 -10.79 12.48
N SER A 309 -13.24 -11.82 11.69
CA SER A 309 -13.57 -11.86 10.26
C SER A 309 -15.08 -11.74 10.03
N ASP A 310 -15.88 -12.51 10.78
CA ASP A 310 -17.33 -12.46 10.73
C ASP A 310 -17.88 -11.09 11.19
N GLY A 311 -17.26 -10.49 12.21
CA GLY A 311 -17.59 -9.15 12.68
C GLY A 311 -17.39 -8.09 11.61
N ILE A 312 -16.27 -8.12 10.86
CA ILE A 312 -16.02 -7.20 9.75
C ILE A 312 -17.09 -7.37 8.67
N VAL A 313 -17.44 -8.61 8.29
CA VAL A 313 -18.48 -8.84 7.26
C VAL A 313 -19.86 -8.39 7.75
N GLY A 314 -20.18 -8.60 9.02
CA GLY A 314 -21.39 -8.09 9.64
C GLY A 314 -21.48 -6.56 9.57
N TRP A 315 -20.39 -5.86 9.91
CA TRP A 315 -20.28 -4.41 9.80
C TRP A 315 -20.45 -3.92 8.35
N LEU A 316 -19.78 -4.56 7.39
CA LEU A 316 -19.89 -4.22 5.96
C LEU A 316 -21.35 -4.24 5.48
N GLU A 317 -22.08 -5.32 5.76
CA GLU A 317 -23.46 -5.47 5.29
C GLU A 317 -24.48 -4.61 6.06
N ARG A 318 -24.26 -4.35 7.35
CA ARG A 318 -25.19 -3.56 8.15
C ARG A 318 -25.01 -2.06 7.97
N GLU A 319 -23.77 -1.58 7.93
CA GLU A 319 -23.46 -0.16 8.10
C GLU A 319 -22.84 0.46 6.83
N MET A 320 -22.05 -0.30 6.09
CA MET A 320 -21.29 0.24 4.95
C MET A 320 -21.99 0.07 3.61
N LYS A 321 -23.04 -0.74 3.52
CA LYS A 321 -23.67 -1.04 2.22
C LYS A 321 -24.32 0.19 1.60
N VAL A 322 -23.94 0.48 0.35
CA VAL A 322 -24.53 1.53 -0.51
C VAL A 322 -24.78 0.92 -1.89
N GLY A 323 -26.05 0.58 -2.17
CA GLY A 323 -26.39 -0.17 -3.38
C GLY A 323 -25.74 -1.55 -3.39
N ASP A 324 -24.97 -1.84 -4.43
CA ASP A 324 -24.25 -3.11 -4.62
C ASP A 324 -22.79 -3.06 -4.11
N VAL A 325 -22.30 -1.88 -3.70
CA VAL A 325 -20.94 -1.63 -3.20
C VAL A 325 -20.95 -1.19 -1.74
N TYR A 326 -19.78 -0.86 -1.20
CA TYR A 326 -19.60 -0.32 0.14
C TYR A 326 -19.10 1.13 0.12
N ALA A 327 -19.58 1.91 1.10
CA ALA A 327 -19.16 3.26 1.45
C ALA A 327 -17.67 3.33 1.84
N ALA A 328 -17.07 4.50 1.70
CA ALA A 328 -15.64 4.71 1.92
C ALA A 328 -15.27 4.69 3.41
N ALA A 329 -16.07 5.33 4.25
CA ALA A 329 -15.74 5.53 5.66
C ALA A 329 -16.95 5.77 6.57
N LEU A 330 -16.73 5.60 7.89
CA LEU A 330 -17.53 6.22 8.94
C LEU A 330 -16.68 7.26 9.67
N ASP A 331 -17.31 8.39 9.96
CA ASP A 331 -16.74 9.55 10.66
C ASP A 331 -16.25 9.17 12.06
N ALA A 332 -15.15 9.79 12.47
CA ALA A 332 -14.66 9.72 13.84
C ALA A 332 -15.60 10.46 14.81
N ASP A 333 -16.26 11.52 14.33
CA ASP A 333 -17.13 12.36 15.14
C ASP A 333 -18.61 11.94 15.05
N THR A 334 -19.33 12.11 16.14
CA THR A 334 -20.79 12.04 16.18
C THR A 334 -21.29 13.21 17.03
N ASP A 335 -22.18 14.04 16.48
CA ASP A 335 -22.62 15.30 17.12
C ASP A 335 -21.48 16.24 17.54
N GLY A 336 -20.34 16.20 16.83
CA GLY A 336 -19.15 17.01 17.10
C GLY A 336 -18.28 16.50 18.26
N GLU A 337 -18.55 15.30 18.78
CA GLU A 337 -17.72 14.62 19.77
C GLU A 337 -17.10 13.34 19.17
N GLU A 338 -15.78 13.19 19.28
CA GLU A 338 -15.06 12.02 18.76
C GLU A 338 -15.47 10.75 19.53
N GLY A 339 -15.87 9.71 18.81
CA GLY A 339 -16.14 8.39 19.38
C GLY A 339 -17.42 8.26 20.21
N LEU A 340 -18.26 9.28 20.31
CA LEU A 340 -19.46 9.31 21.17
C LEU A 340 -20.34 8.05 21.02
N THR A 341 -20.53 7.57 19.80
CA THR A 341 -21.30 6.35 19.48
C THR A 341 -20.77 5.10 20.19
N TYR A 342 -19.45 5.02 20.37
CA TYR A 342 -18.72 3.83 20.82
C TYR A 342 -18.36 3.86 22.32
N LEU A 343 -18.62 4.97 23.01
CA LEU A 343 -18.28 5.16 24.42
C LEU A 343 -19.48 4.87 25.34
N TRP A 344 -19.21 4.28 26.51
CA TRP A 344 -20.23 3.77 27.42
C TRP A 344 -19.89 4.10 28.87
N LYS A 345 -20.91 4.43 29.67
CA LYS A 345 -20.78 4.49 31.13
C LYS A 345 -20.80 3.09 31.73
N ARG A 346 -20.19 2.94 32.90
CA ARG A 346 -20.14 1.66 33.59
C ARG A 346 -21.53 1.11 33.94
N ASP A 347 -22.48 1.95 34.32
CA ASP A 347 -23.85 1.57 34.68
C ASP A 347 -24.72 1.19 33.48
N GLU A 348 -24.24 1.41 32.25
CA GLU A 348 -24.92 1.01 31.03
C GLU A 348 -24.68 -0.46 30.68
N VAL A 349 -23.72 -1.15 31.29
CA VAL A 349 -23.38 -2.55 30.98
C VAL A 349 -23.52 -3.46 32.18
N SER A 350 -23.79 -4.75 31.92
CA SER A 350 -23.83 -5.75 32.99
C SER A 350 -22.44 -6.01 33.59
N ASP A 351 -22.40 -6.54 34.82
CA ASP A 351 -21.14 -6.90 35.48
C ASP A 351 -20.32 -7.92 34.68
N GLY A 352 -20.99 -8.83 33.96
CA GLY A 352 -20.32 -9.80 33.09
C GLY A 352 -19.64 -9.14 31.89
N VAL A 353 -20.31 -8.18 31.24
CA VAL A 353 -19.71 -7.38 30.15
C VAL A 353 -18.53 -6.59 30.68
N ALA A 354 -18.71 -5.91 31.81
CA ALA A 354 -17.66 -5.12 32.40
C ALA A 354 -16.39 -5.93 32.76
N GLU A 355 -16.55 -7.14 33.30
CA GLU A 355 -15.43 -8.01 33.61
C GLU A 355 -14.68 -8.49 32.37
N VAL A 356 -15.39 -8.82 31.30
CA VAL A 356 -14.79 -9.34 30.06
C VAL A 356 -14.08 -8.25 29.26
N TYR A 357 -14.65 -7.06 29.23
CA TYR A 357 -14.20 -5.94 28.39
C TYR A 357 -13.50 -4.80 29.16
N GLY A 358 -13.15 -5.04 30.43
CA GLY A 358 -12.30 -4.14 31.21
C GLY A 358 -12.94 -2.79 31.53
N PHE A 359 -14.24 -2.75 31.83
CA PHE A 359 -14.89 -1.50 32.22
C PHE A 359 -14.57 -1.13 33.67
N GLU A 360 -14.30 0.15 33.90
CA GLU A 360 -14.01 0.72 35.21
C GLU A 360 -15.03 1.80 35.58
N GLU A 361 -15.30 1.95 36.89
CA GLU A 361 -16.15 3.04 37.40
C GLU A 361 -15.59 4.44 37.07
N GLY A 362 -14.26 4.56 36.97
CA GLY A 362 -13.58 5.80 36.57
C GLY A 362 -13.50 6.02 35.07
N GLY A 363 -13.93 5.05 34.26
CA GLY A 363 -13.71 5.01 32.82
C GLY A 363 -12.33 4.46 32.44
N ASN A 364 -12.27 3.72 31.33
CA ASN A 364 -11.03 3.25 30.71
C ASN A 364 -10.66 4.05 29.44
N PHE A 365 -11.48 5.03 29.04
CA PHE A 365 -11.20 5.93 27.93
C PHE A 365 -10.60 7.25 28.43
N GLN A 366 -9.51 7.67 27.80
CA GLN A 366 -8.86 8.95 28.04
C GLN A 366 -9.09 9.86 26.82
N ASP A 367 -9.76 10.98 27.03
CA ASP A 367 -10.02 11.98 26.00
C ASP A 367 -8.69 12.64 25.55
N GLU A 368 -8.40 12.65 24.25
CA GLU A 368 -7.14 13.19 23.74
C GLU A 368 -7.04 14.72 23.88
N ALA A 369 -8.15 15.42 23.66
CA ALA A 369 -8.17 16.88 23.66
C ALA A 369 -7.85 17.46 25.04
N THR A 370 -8.34 16.82 26.10
CA THR A 370 -8.21 17.26 27.49
C THR A 370 -7.20 16.43 28.30
N GLY A 371 -6.86 15.22 27.85
CA GLY A 371 -6.07 14.23 28.57
C GLY A 371 -6.80 13.65 29.79
N ALA A 372 -8.11 13.83 29.94
CA ALA A 372 -8.87 13.47 31.13
C ALA A 372 -9.67 12.16 30.96
N TYR A 373 -9.86 11.45 32.07
CA TYR A 373 -10.82 10.34 32.15
C TYR A 373 -12.19 10.90 32.49
N LEU A 374 -13.15 10.75 31.57
CA LEU A 374 -14.49 11.33 31.68
C LEU A 374 -15.53 10.36 32.27
N GLY A 375 -15.10 9.24 32.87
CA GLY A 375 -16.00 8.18 33.33
C GLY A 375 -16.58 7.31 32.21
N LEU A 376 -16.03 7.44 31.00
CA LEU A 376 -16.43 6.70 29.81
C LEU A 376 -15.51 5.51 29.60
N ASN A 377 -16.07 4.46 29.04
CA ASN A 377 -15.40 3.21 28.73
C ASN A 377 -15.58 2.86 27.27
N LEU A 378 -14.60 2.17 26.72
CA LEU A 378 -14.64 1.46 25.46
C LEU A 378 -14.48 -0.05 25.72
N PHE A 379 -14.90 -0.87 24.76
CA PHE A 379 -14.79 -2.33 24.85
C PHE A 379 -13.36 -2.77 24.52
N ALA A 380 -12.64 -3.33 25.49
CA ALA A 380 -11.32 -3.93 25.29
C ALA A 380 -11.24 -5.28 26.00
N ARG A 381 -11.20 -6.37 25.23
CA ARG A 381 -11.29 -7.74 25.73
C ARG A 381 -10.03 -8.13 26.48
N GLN A 382 -10.18 -8.56 27.73
CA GLN A 382 -9.05 -8.78 28.63
C GLN A 382 -8.22 -10.05 28.33
N SER A 383 -8.78 -11.03 27.62
CA SER A 383 -8.07 -12.25 27.22
C SER A 383 -8.84 -13.04 26.15
N VAL A 384 -8.12 -13.86 25.38
CA VAL A 384 -8.71 -14.75 24.36
C VAL A 384 -9.78 -15.68 24.96
N GLY A 385 -9.55 -16.30 26.12
CA GLY A 385 -10.49 -17.26 26.71
C GLY A 385 -11.75 -16.65 27.37
N ARG A 386 -11.85 -15.32 27.50
CA ARG A 386 -13.03 -14.64 28.08
C ARG A 386 -13.89 -14.07 26.95
N ARG A 387 -15.01 -14.74 26.64
CA ARG A 387 -15.99 -14.27 25.64
C ARG A 387 -17.37 -14.14 26.28
N LEU A 388 -18.14 -13.16 25.82
CA LEU A 388 -19.59 -13.23 25.90
C LEU A 388 -20.11 -13.60 24.53
N ASP A 389 -20.91 -14.67 24.47
CA ASP A 389 -21.33 -15.26 23.19
C ASP A 389 -22.29 -14.36 22.41
N ASP A 390 -22.92 -13.40 23.07
CA ASP A 390 -23.95 -12.53 22.49
C ASP A 390 -23.83 -11.09 23.04
N LEU A 391 -23.58 -10.14 22.14
CA LEU A 391 -23.58 -8.70 22.39
C LEU A 391 -24.74 -7.99 21.66
N ASP A 392 -25.75 -8.73 21.18
CA ASP A 392 -26.85 -8.20 20.37
C ASP A 392 -27.61 -7.09 21.10
N GLU A 393 -27.84 -7.22 22.42
CA GLU A 393 -28.46 -6.16 23.21
C GLU A 393 -27.62 -4.87 23.20
N MET A 394 -26.29 -4.98 23.24
CA MET A 394 -25.39 -3.81 23.16
C MET A 394 -25.42 -3.22 21.75
N LEU A 395 -25.50 -4.06 20.72
CA LEU A 395 -25.61 -3.60 19.34
C LEU A 395 -26.93 -2.87 19.11
N GLU A 396 -28.07 -3.41 19.53
CA GLU A 396 -29.38 -2.74 19.47
C GLU A 396 -29.31 -1.37 20.15
N ARG A 397 -28.77 -1.31 21.37
CA ARG A 397 -28.61 -0.05 22.10
C ARG A 397 -27.63 0.90 21.43
N ARG A 398 -26.60 0.41 20.75
CA ARG A 398 -25.67 1.25 19.98
C ARG A 398 -26.37 1.84 18.77
N MET A 399 -27.21 1.06 18.08
CA MET A 399 -27.96 1.49 16.89
C MET A 399 -29.07 2.50 17.21
N ASP A 400 -29.56 2.53 18.46
CA ASP A 400 -30.49 3.54 18.95
C ASP A 400 -29.83 4.90 19.29
N ARG A 401 -28.49 4.97 19.31
CA ARG A 401 -27.74 6.22 19.49
C ARG A 401 -27.61 6.96 18.15
N GLU A 402 -27.26 8.24 18.22
CA GLU A 402 -26.77 8.96 17.04
C GLU A 402 -25.59 8.16 16.44
N GLN A 403 -25.55 8.01 15.12
CA GLN A 403 -24.52 7.26 14.42
C GLN A 403 -23.50 8.21 13.78
N PRO A 404 -22.23 7.79 13.61
CA PRO A 404 -21.26 8.58 12.87
C PRO A 404 -21.73 8.81 11.43
N GLY A 405 -21.35 9.95 10.87
CA GLY A 405 -21.58 10.26 9.47
C GLY A 405 -20.96 9.18 8.58
N ARG A 406 -21.67 8.77 7.53
CA ARG A 406 -21.17 7.81 6.54
C ARG A 406 -20.75 8.53 5.27
N ASP A 407 -19.54 8.25 4.81
CA ASP A 407 -19.11 8.71 3.49
C ASP A 407 -19.66 7.78 2.41
N GLU A 408 -20.72 8.22 1.73
CA GLU A 408 -21.44 7.45 0.71
C GLU A 408 -20.62 7.16 -0.56
N LYS A 409 -19.36 7.65 -0.68
CA LYS A 409 -18.47 7.33 -1.80
C LYS A 409 -18.20 5.84 -1.91
N GLY A 410 -18.47 5.26 -3.07
CA GLY A 410 -17.99 3.94 -3.47
C GLY A 410 -16.66 4.07 -4.21
N LEU A 411 -15.54 3.98 -3.49
CA LEU A 411 -14.19 4.00 -4.07
C LEU A 411 -13.82 2.62 -4.59
N LEU A 412 -13.41 2.53 -5.86
CA LEU A 412 -13.18 1.25 -6.53
C LEU A 412 -11.98 0.50 -5.93
N ALA A 413 -10.83 1.16 -5.78
CA ALA A 413 -9.65 0.58 -5.14
C ALA A 413 -9.96 -0.03 -3.76
N TRP A 414 -10.75 0.65 -2.93
CA TRP A 414 -11.05 0.17 -1.57
C TRP A 414 -12.05 -0.98 -1.57
N ASN A 415 -13.06 -0.92 -2.45
CA ASN A 415 -13.97 -2.04 -2.66
C ASN A 415 -13.23 -3.26 -3.23
N ALA A 416 -12.21 -3.08 -4.07
CA ALA A 416 -11.37 -4.17 -4.57
C ALA A 416 -10.59 -4.87 -3.45
N LEU A 417 -10.04 -4.13 -2.48
CA LEU A 417 -9.42 -4.72 -1.29
C LEU A 417 -10.43 -5.55 -0.47
N VAL A 418 -11.66 -5.06 -0.34
CA VAL A 418 -12.76 -5.80 0.30
C VAL A 418 -13.14 -7.06 -0.48
N ILE A 419 -13.20 -7.01 -1.81
CA ILE A 419 -13.46 -8.19 -2.65
C ILE A 419 -12.42 -9.28 -2.35
N SER A 420 -11.11 -8.96 -2.39
CA SER A 420 -10.06 -9.93 -2.05
C SER A 420 -10.19 -10.45 -0.61
N GLY A 421 -10.54 -9.59 0.36
CA GLY A 421 -10.83 -10.01 1.73
C GLY A 421 -12.02 -10.97 1.84
N LEU A 422 -13.12 -10.69 1.15
CA LEU A 422 -14.32 -11.53 1.12
C LEU A 422 -14.04 -12.89 0.45
N VAL A 423 -13.21 -12.92 -0.61
CA VAL A 423 -12.74 -14.17 -1.23
C VAL A 423 -11.97 -15.00 -0.21
N GLU A 424 -11.01 -14.39 0.50
CA GLU A 424 -10.19 -15.08 1.49
C GLU A 424 -11.03 -15.60 2.68
N ALA A 425 -12.09 -14.87 3.05
CA ALA A 425 -13.08 -15.27 4.05
C ALA A 425 -14.14 -16.27 3.53
N GLY A 426 -14.10 -16.66 2.26
CA GLY A 426 -15.05 -17.60 1.65
C GLY A 426 -16.45 -17.03 1.38
N ARG A 427 -16.62 -15.70 1.44
CA ARG A 427 -17.88 -14.97 1.19
C ARG A 427 -18.02 -14.58 -0.28
N LEU A 428 -17.94 -15.59 -1.15
CA LEU A 428 -17.93 -15.40 -2.60
C LEU A 428 -19.21 -14.73 -3.13
N ASP A 429 -20.35 -14.92 -2.48
CA ASP A 429 -21.62 -14.27 -2.85
C ASP A 429 -21.52 -12.75 -2.77
N LEU A 430 -20.96 -12.25 -1.66
CA LEU A 430 -20.73 -10.81 -1.45
C LEU A 430 -19.64 -10.28 -2.37
N ALA A 431 -18.54 -11.03 -2.52
CA ALA A 431 -17.43 -10.65 -3.38
C ALA A 431 -17.86 -10.51 -4.86
N ASN A 432 -18.66 -11.46 -5.36
CA ASN A 432 -19.18 -11.40 -6.73
C ASN A 432 -20.15 -10.23 -6.92
N ARG A 433 -21.01 -9.91 -5.94
CA ARG A 433 -21.94 -8.77 -6.04
C ARG A 433 -21.21 -7.45 -6.26
N VAL A 434 -20.17 -7.19 -5.46
CA VAL A 434 -19.38 -5.94 -5.58
C VAL A 434 -18.57 -5.96 -6.88
N ALA A 435 -17.97 -7.10 -7.24
CA ALA A 435 -17.23 -7.21 -8.49
C ALA A 435 -18.10 -6.99 -9.73
N ASP A 436 -19.32 -7.54 -9.76
CA ASP A 436 -20.26 -7.40 -10.88
C ASP A 436 -20.66 -5.94 -11.13
N PHE A 437 -20.74 -5.12 -10.07
CA PHE A 437 -20.95 -3.68 -10.20
C PHE A 437 -19.83 -3.02 -11.00
N PHE A 438 -18.57 -3.26 -10.63
CA PHE A 438 -17.43 -2.62 -11.31
C PHE A 438 -17.11 -3.23 -12.68
N VAL A 439 -17.33 -4.54 -12.88
CA VAL A 439 -17.20 -5.19 -14.20
C VAL A 439 -18.13 -4.55 -15.24
N SER A 440 -19.26 -3.98 -14.81
CA SER A 440 -20.20 -3.33 -15.74
C SER A 440 -19.62 -2.10 -16.46
N TYR A 441 -18.52 -1.54 -15.96
CA TYR A 441 -17.77 -0.43 -16.57
C TYR A 441 -16.78 -0.86 -17.66
N GLY A 442 -16.50 -2.16 -17.79
CA GLY A 442 -15.51 -2.66 -18.74
C GLY A 442 -14.09 -2.16 -18.39
N ALA A 443 -13.35 -1.71 -19.40
CA ALA A 443 -11.98 -1.21 -19.24
C ALA A 443 -11.87 0.24 -18.74
N GLU A 444 -12.94 1.04 -18.81
CA GLU A 444 -12.92 2.45 -18.41
C GLU A 444 -13.43 2.55 -16.97
N LEU A 445 -12.54 2.27 -16.03
CA LEU A 445 -12.90 2.18 -14.62
C LEU A 445 -12.97 3.58 -13.98
N PRO A 446 -14.06 3.91 -13.27
CA PRO A 446 -14.12 5.12 -12.47
C PRO A 446 -13.36 4.94 -11.16
N HIS A 447 -12.76 6.02 -10.66
CA HIS A 447 -12.17 6.03 -9.32
C HIS A 447 -13.26 5.92 -8.23
N GLN A 448 -14.32 6.72 -8.41
CA GLN A 448 -15.39 6.83 -7.42
C GLN A 448 -16.78 6.87 -8.04
N TRP A 449 -17.73 6.33 -7.29
CA TRP A 449 -19.16 6.43 -7.54
C TRP A 449 -19.87 7.07 -6.35
N VAL A 450 -20.70 8.08 -6.57
CA VAL A 450 -21.45 8.80 -5.53
C VAL A 450 -22.86 9.12 -6.03
N GLU A 451 -23.89 8.72 -5.28
CA GLU A 451 -25.28 9.06 -5.58
C GLU A 451 -25.71 8.79 -7.04
N GLY A 452 -25.23 7.70 -7.64
CA GLY A 452 -25.56 7.33 -9.02
C GLY A 452 -24.70 7.99 -10.11
N HIS A 453 -23.64 8.71 -9.74
CA HIS A 453 -22.76 9.41 -10.66
C HIS A 453 -21.30 9.01 -10.45
N GLU A 454 -20.56 8.85 -11.55
CA GLU A 454 -19.10 8.80 -11.55
C GLU A 454 -18.54 10.22 -11.60
N SER A 455 -17.37 10.46 -11.00
CA SER A 455 -16.76 11.80 -11.05
C SER A 455 -15.36 11.87 -11.63
N VAL A 456 -14.50 10.87 -11.40
CA VAL A 456 -13.07 10.91 -11.80
C VAL A 456 -12.65 9.58 -12.42
N ASP A 457 -11.80 9.66 -13.45
CA ASP A 457 -11.18 8.49 -14.08
C ASP A 457 -10.27 7.75 -13.09
N GLY A 458 -10.30 6.41 -13.13
CA GLY A 458 -9.54 5.57 -12.20
C GLY A 458 -8.03 5.82 -12.23
N PHE A 459 -7.39 5.65 -11.08
CA PHE A 459 -5.94 5.71 -10.90
C PHE A 459 -5.32 4.31 -10.93
N LEU A 460 -3.99 4.21 -10.89
CA LEU A 460 -3.28 2.93 -10.96
C LEU A 460 -3.80 1.88 -9.97
N ASP A 461 -4.09 2.29 -8.73
CA ASP A 461 -4.58 1.40 -7.67
C ASP A 461 -5.97 0.83 -7.97
N ASP A 462 -6.86 1.61 -8.59
CA ASP A 462 -8.16 1.12 -9.06
C ASP A 462 -7.98 -0.08 -10.00
N TYR A 463 -7.11 0.05 -11.01
CA TYR A 463 -6.84 -1.02 -11.97
C TYR A 463 -6.08 -2.20 -11.33
N ALA A 464 -5.01 -1.91 -10.58
CA ALA A 464 -4.16 -2.94 -10.00
C ALA A 464 -4.91 -3.78 -8.96
N TYR A 465 -5.66 -3.13 -8.06
CA TYR A 465 -6.38 -3.84 -7.01
C TYR A 465 -7.59 -4.56 -7.57
N PHE A 466 -8.36 -3.94 -8.48
CA PHE A 466 -9.51 -4.61 -9.07
C PHE A 466 -9.11 -5.79 -9.95
N GLY A 467 -8.07 -5.65 -10.76
CA GLY A 467 -7.52 -6.75 -11.53
C GLY A 467 -7.07 -7.92 -10.65
N MET A 468 -6.40 -7.63 -9.52
CA MET A 468 -6.04 -8.67 -8.54
C MET A 468 -7.29 -9.30 -7.91
N ALA A 469 -8.32 -8.51 -7.59
CA ALA A 469 -9.56 -9.02 -7.02
C ALA A 469 -10.32 -9.94 -7.99
N LEU A 470 -10.31 -9.64 -9.30
CA LEU A 470 -10.84 -10.51 -10.35
C LEU A 470 -10.06 -11.82 -10.43
N VAL A 471 -8.73 -11.76 -10.36
CA VAL A 471 -7.87 -12.94 -10.33
C VAL A 471 -8.14 -13.80 -9.09
N ASP A 472 -8.32 -13.20 -7.92
CA ASP A 472 -8.65 -13.89 -6.67
C ASP A 472 -10.02 -14.59 -6.76
N LEU A 473 -10.98 -13.99 -7.46
CA LEU A 473 -12.27 -14.59 -7.80
C LEU A 473 -12.19 -15.71 -8.86
N GLY A 474 -11.02 -15.91 -9.49
CA GLY A 474 -10.85 -16.82 -10.62
C GLY A 474 -11.51 -16.35 -11.92
N ARG A 475 -11.67 -15.03 -12.08
CA ARG A 475 -12.21 -14.37 -13.28
C ARG A 475 -11.07 -13.87 -14.17
N ASP A 476 -11.39 -13.62 -15.43
CA ASP A 476 -10.45 -13.00 -16.38
C ASP A 476 -10.25 -11.53 -16.03
N ALA A 477 -8.99 -11.10 -15.94
CA ALA A 477 -8.58 -9.73 -15.66
C ALA A 477 -7.85 -9.09 -16.85
N SER A 478 -7.71 -9.79 -17.98
CA SER A 478 -6.82 -9.39 -19.08
C SER A 478 -7.12 -7.99 -19.62
N GLU A 479 -8.40 -7.65 -19.79
CA GLU A 479 -8.82 -6.32 -20.28
C GLU A 479 -8.42 -5.19 -19.31
N VAL A 480 -8.57 -5.41 -18.00
CA VAL A 480 -8.14 -4.47 -16.96
C VAL A 480 -6.62 -4.34 -16.94
N VAL A 481 -5.89 -5.45 -17.06
CA VAL A 481 -4.41 -5.44 -17.11
C VAL A 481 -3.91 -4.70 -18.35
N ASP A 482 -4.51 -4.93 -19.51
CA ASP A 482 -4.08 -4.28 -20.75
C ASP A 482 -4.29 -2.76 -20.68
N ARG A 483 -5.42 -2.30 -20.15
CA ARG A 483 -5.66 -0.88 -19.90
C ARG A 483 -4.68 -0.32 -18.86
N MET A 484 -4.41 -1.05 -17.78
CA MET A 484 -3.46 -0.63 -16.75
C MET A 484 -2.06 -0.40 -17.34
N VAL A 485 -1.59 -1.33 -18.19
CA VAL A 485 -0.29 -1.21 -18.84
C VAL A 485 -0.29 -0.06 -19.85
N GLU A 486 -1.35 0.11 -20.63
CA GLU A 486 -1.46 1.19 -21.62
C GLU A 486 -1.41 2.58 -20.98
N GLU A 487 -2.16 2.81 -19.90
CA GLU A 487 -2.33 4.14 -19.30
C GLU A 487 -1.19 4.53 -18.34
N PHE A 488 -0.69 3.57 -17.56
CA PHE A 488 0.13 3.87 -16.39
C PHE A 488 1.59 3.39 -16.50
N ALA A 489 1.91 2.46 -17.39
CA ALA A 489 3.25 1.89 -17.45
C ALA A 489 4.31 2.88 -17.94
N ASP A 490 5.50 2.78 -17.35
CA ASP A 490 6.73 3.43 -17.76
C ASP A 490 7.90 2.43 -17.68
N GLN A 491 9.03 2.77 -18.31
CA GLN A 491 10.26 1.96 -18.31
C GLN A 491 10.74 1.59 -16.90
N ARG A 492 10.32 2.32 -15.87
CA ARG A 492 10.71 2.08 -14.48
C ARG A 492 9.52 1.99 -13.55
N GLY A 493 8.53 1.16 -13.86
CA GLY A 493 7.33 0.96 -13.03
C GLY A 493 6.11 1.72 -13.55
N PHE A 494 5.09 1.90 -12.72
CA PHE A 494 3.82 2.52 -13.09
C PHE A 494 3.65 3.87 -12.41
N TYR A 495 3.21 4.87 -13.17
CA TYR A 495 2.75 6.15 -12.64
C TYR A 495 1.38 5.97 -11.98
N PHE A 496 1.10 6.78 -10.95
CA PHE A 496 -0.19 6.77 -10.28
C PHE A 496 -1.33 7.29 -11.17
N THR A 497 -1.06 8.36 -11.91
CA THR A 497 -1.99 8.97 -12.88
C THR A 497 -1.73 8.45 -14.29
N GLY A 498 -2.78 8.36 -15.11
CA GLY A 498 -2.72 7.96 -16.52
C GLY A 498 -2.39 9.13 -17.44
N TRP A 499 -2.41 8.91 -18.76
CA TRP A 499 -2.15 9.98 -19.74
C TRP A 499 -3.29 10.98 -19.89
N GLY A 500 -4.52 10.55 -19.57
CA GLY A 500 -5.73 11.39 -19.61
C GLY A 500 -5.91 12.33 -18.42
N HIS A 501 -5.19 12.11 -17.32
CA HIS A 501 -5.29 12.94 -16.11
C HIS A 501 -4.66 14.32 -16.28
N GLU A 502 -5.05 15.25 -15.40
CA GLU A 502 -4.53 16.61 -15.34
C GLU A 502 -2.99 16.64 -15.14
N GLU A 503 -2.30 17.53 -15.87
CA GLU A 503 -0.86 17.70 -15.71
C GLU A 503 -0.54 18.49 -14.42
N LEU A 504 0.03 17.80 -13.43
CA LEU A 504 0.49 18.38 -12.17
C LEU A 504 2.01 18.66 -12.18
N ILE A 505 2.58 19.05 -11.02
CA ILE A 505 4.02 19.36 -10.91
C ILE A 505 4.89 18.16 -11.32
N GLY A 506 4.46 16.93 -11.02
CA GLY A 506 5.11 15.69 -11.43
C GLY A 506 4.17 14.50 -11.25
N ARG A 507 4.50 13.36 -11.84
CA ARG A 507 3.73 12.11 -11.71
C ARG A 507 4.43 11.16 -10.74
N GLN A 508 3.75 10.82 -9.65
CA GLN A 508 4.30 9.92 -8.64
C GLN A 508 4.28 8.46 -9.11
N LYS A 509 5.26 7.68 -8.65
CA LYS A 509 5.22 6.22 -8.71
C LYS A 509 5.06 5.63 -7.30
N PRO A 510 3.90 5.06 -6.96
CA PRO A 510 3.62 4.58 -5.61
C PRO A 510 4.33 3.25 -5.36
N PHE A 511 5.62 3.30 -5.04
CA PHE A 511 6.44 2.11 -4.72
C PHE A 511 6.35 1.68 -3.26
N LEU A 512 6.08 2.64 -2.36
CA LEU A 512 6.01 2.40 -0.93
C LEU A 512 4.58 2.13 -0.50
N ASP A 513 4.43 1.25 0.48
CA ASP A 513 3.18 1.02 1.17
C ASP A 513 2.78 2.26 1.98
N GLN A 514 1.49 2.56 1.97
CA GLN A 514 0.86 3.59 2.81
C GLN A 514 -0.21 2.90 3.66
N ALA A 515 -1.33 3.57 3.95
CA ALA A 515 -2.52 2.91 4.51
C ALA A 515 -3.10 1.83 3.56
N VAL A 516 -2.74 1.89 2.27
CA VAL A 516 -3.03 0.90 1.23
C VAL A 516 -1.73 0.32 0.68
N PRO A 517 -1.74 -0.90 0.11
CA PRO A 517 -0.53 -1.54 -0.40
C PRO A 517 0.06 -0.77 -1.59
N SER A 518 1.37 -0.83 -1.80
CA SER A 518 2.03 -0.26 -2.98
C SER A 518 1.32 -0.67 -4.28
N ALA A 519 0.72 0.29 -5.00
CA ALA A 519 0.00 -0.01 -6.23
C ALA A 519 0.94 -0.56 -7.32
N ASN A 520 2.22 -0.14 -7.32
CA ASN A 520 3.24 -0.78 -8.16
C ASN A 520 3.46 -2.24 -7.77
N GLY A 521 3.54 -2.55 -6.48
CA GLY A 521 3.71 -3.92 -6.01
C GLY A 521 2.53 -4.82 -6.40
N VAL A 522 1.31 -4.35 -6.22
CA VAL A 522 0.12 -5.11 -6.64
C VAL A 522 0.05 -5.26 -8.16
N ALA A 523 0.41 -4.23 -8.94
CA ALA A 523 0.47 -4.31 -10.40
C ALA A 523 1.50 -5.37 -10.89
N ILE A 524 2.68 -5.41 -10.27
CA ILE A 524 3.70 -6.45 -10.55
C ILE A 524 3.15 -7.85 -10.27
N GLY A 525 2.52 -8.04 -9.10
CA GLY A 525 1.89 -9.31 -8.74
C GLY A 525 0.76 -9.69 -9.70
N LEU A 526 -0.05 -8.72 -10.13
CA LEU A 526 -1.13 -8.93 -11.08
C LEU A 526 -0.59 -9.40 -12.44
N LEU A 527 0.43 -8.74 -12.99
CA LEU A 527 1.10 -9.17 -14.23
C LEU A 527 1.58 -10.63 -14.13
N ARG A 528 2.20 -10.99 -13.01
CA ARG A 528 2.66 -12.36 -12.74
C ARG A 528 1.50 -13.35 -12.72
N ARG A 529 0.40 -13.01 -12.03
CA ARG A 529 -0.78 -13.87 -11.90
C ARG A 529 -1.51 -14.10 -13.24
N VAL A 530 -1.46 -13.15 -14.17
CA VAL A 530 -1.99 -13.32 -15.54
C VAL A 530 -0.97 -13.90 -16.53
N GLY A 531 0.22 -14.30 -16.05
CA GLY A 531 1.25 -14.97 -16.86
C GLY A 531 2.21 -14.05 -17.62
N ARG A 532 2.13 -12.72 -17.44
CA ARG A 532 3.05 -11.71 -18.01
C ARG A 532 4.32 -11.59 -17.17
N ASN A 533 4.99 -12.72 -16.94
CA ASN A 533 6.11 -12.84 -16.00
C ASN A 533 7.33 -11.96 -16.38
N ASP A 534 7.57 -11.76 -17.67
CA ASP A 534 8.70 -10.97 -18.16
C ASP A 534 8.51 -9.48 -17.88
N GLU A 535 7.29 -8.97 -18.08
CA GLU A 535 6.94 -7.58 -17.75
C GLU A 535 6.90 -7.35 -16.24
N ALA A 536 6.35 -8.31 -15.49
CA ALA A 536 6.40 -8.29 -14.03
C ALA A 536 7.85 -8.18 -13.53
N LEU A 537 8.77 -8.91 -14.17
CA LEU A 537 10.19 -8.91 -13.83
C LEU A 537 10.89 -7.58 -14.12
N GLU A 538 10.60 -6.98 -15.28
CA GLU A 538 11.13 -5.68 -15.67
C GLU A 538 10.73 -4.61 -14.64
N HIS A 539 9.45 -4.55 -14.28
CA HIS A 539 8.95 -3.61 -13.29
C HIS A 539 9.47 -3.90 -11.87
N LEU A 540 9.58 -5.17 -11.47
CA LEU A 540 10.16 -5.54 -10.18
C LEU A 540 11.61 -5.09 -10.07
N THR A 541 12.39 -5.20 -11.14
CA THR A 541 13.79 -4.76 -11.21
C THR A 541 13.92 -3.25 -10.98
N ALA A 542 12.94 -2.46 -11.43
CA ALA A 542 12.89 -1.02 -11.19
C ALA A 542 12.47 -0.65 -9.75
N ALA A 543 11.79 -1.55 -9.05
CA ALA A 543 11.18 -1.28 -7.74
C ALA A 543 12.00 -1.82 -6.55
N TYR A 544 12.71 -2.95 -6.68
CA TYR A 544 13.28 -3.65 -5.52
C TYR A 544 14.42 -2.90 -4.80
N GLY A 545 15.01 -1.87 -5.42
CA GLY A 545 15.91 -0.94 -4.72
C GLY A 545 15.22 -0.24 -3.54
N TRP A 546 13.91 0.01 -3.62
CA TRP A 546 13.12 0.50 -2.49
C TRP A 546 13.02 -0.52 -1.36
N ALA A 547 12.83 -1.79 -1.69
CA ALA A 547 12.79 -2.88 -0.72
C ALA A 547 14.14 -3.08 0.01
N GLN A 548 15.27 -2.78 -0.65
CA GLN A 548 16.58 -2.77 -0.02
C GLN A 548 16.80 -1.54 0.89
N LEU A 549 16.31 -0.38 0.49
CA LEU A 549 16.49 0.86 1.25
C LEU A 549 15.59 0.92 2.49
N ALA A 550 14.32 0.53 2.33
CA ALA A 550 13.28 0.67 3.33
C ALA A 550 12.34 -0.56 3.33
N PRO A 551 12.84 -1.75 3.71
CA PRO A 551 12.06 -3.00 3.65
C PRO A 551 10.72 -2.93 4.37
N GLN A 552 10.65 -2.23 5.50
CA GLN A 552 9.44 -2.04 6.29
C GLN A 552 8.36 -1.19 5.59
N ALA A 553 8.76 -0.31 4.66
CA ALA A 553 7.86 0.56 3.90
C ALA A 553 7.59 0.04 2.48
N ALA A 554 8.18 -1.10 2.11
CA ALA A 554 8.07 -1.70 0.78
C ALA A 554 7.77 -3.20 0.88
N ALA A 555 6.95 -3.59 1.85
CA ALA A 555 6.58 -4.97 2.14
C ALA A 555 5.80 -5.60 0.98
N THR A 556 4.96 -4.86 0.26
CA THR A 556 4.29 -5.38 -0.94
C THR A 556 5.32 -5.68 -2.06
N ILE A 557 6.36 -4.86 -2.22
CA ILE A 557 7.46 -5.16 -3.16
C ILE A 557 8.29 -6.36 -2.68
N LEU A 558 8.55 -6.48 -1.37
CA LEU A 558 9.22 -7.66 -0.81
C LEU A 558 8.43 -8.94 -1.05
N LEU A 559 7.10 -8.88 -1.00
CA LEU A 559 6.24 -10.01 -1.35
C LEU A 559 6.47 -10.44 -2.80
N GLU A 560 6.54 -9.51 -3.74
CA GLU A 560 6.82 -9.83 -5.15
C GLU A 560 8.25 -10.32 -5.40
N CYS A 561 9.23 -9.81 -4.64
CA CYS A 561 10.58 -10.38 -4.61
C CYS A 561 10.56 -11.83 -4.12
N LEU A 562 9.74 -12.15 -3.13
CA LEU A 562 9.60 -13.51 -2.61
C LEU A 562 8.94 -14.44 -3.64
N GLU A 563 7.88 -14.00 -4.32
CA GLU A 563 7.25 -14.77 -5.40
C GLU A 563 8.23 -15.06 -6.54
N GLN A 564 9.06 -14.08 -6.88
CA GLN A 564 10.10 -14.23 -7.90
C GLN A 564 11.09 -15.35 -7.54
N LEU A 565 11.43 -15.51 -6.25
CA LEU A 565 12.28 -16.60 -5.77
C LEU A 565 11.61 -17.97 -5.88
N VAL A 566 10.30 -18.04 -5.56
CA VAL A 566 9.52 -19.28 -5.62
C VAL A 566 9.39 -19.78 -7.07
N LEU A 567 9.21 -18.88 -8.03
CA LEU A 567 9.22 -19.21 -9.45
C LEU A 567 10.62 -19.60 -9.98
N GLY A 568 11.65 -19.46 -9.15
CA GLY A 568 13.01 -19.90 -9.44
C GLY A 568 13.68 -19.16 -10.61
N ARG A 569 13.13 -18.00 -10.97
CA ARG A 569 13.75 -17.06 -11.90
C ARG A 569 14.71 -16.18 -11.11
N GLN A 570 16.00 -16.48 -11.17
CA GLN A 570 17.01 -15.61 -10.56
C GLN A 570 17.20 -14.37 -11.41
N VAL A 571 16.87 -13.20 -10.86
CA VAL A 571 17.33 -11.92 -11.40
C VAL A 571 18.79 -11.80 -11.00
N VAL A 572 19.66 -11.75 -12.00
CA VAL A 572 21.01 -11.25 -11.86
C VAL A 572 21.10 -10.05 -12.80
N SER A 573 20.82 -8.85 -12.30
CA SER A 573 21.40 -7.70 -12.99
C SER A 573 22.93 -7.75 -12.79
N THR A 574 23.70 -7.12 -13.65
CA THR A 574 25.11 -6.87 -13.37
C THR A 574 25.35 -5.39 -13.57
N VAL A 575 25.51 -4.67 -12.46
CA VAL A 575 26.07 -3.34 -12.42
C VAL A 575 27.31 -3.35 -11.52
N ALA A 576 28.38 -3.89 -12.10
CA ALA A 576 29.74 -3.44 -11.83
C ALA A 576 30.60 -3.59 -13.10
N GLY A 577 30.36 -2.72 -14.09
CA GLY A 577 31.15 -2.70 -15.31
C GLY A 577 30.57 -1.85 -16.43
N GLN A 578 29.63 -2.41 -17.20
CA GLN A 578 29.21 -1.81 -18.49
C GLN A 578 27.74 -2.09 -18.92
N GLY A 579 26.84 -2.51 -18.02
CA GLY A 579 25.39 -2.22 -18.15
C GLY A 579 24.52 -3.11 -19.05
N VAL A 580 24.87 -4.39 -19.27
CA VAL A 580 23.99 -5.35 -19.99
C VAL A 580 23.56 -6.47 -19.04
N ALA A 581 22.26 -6.56 -18.72
CA ALA A 581 21.71 -7.56 -17.82
C ALA A 581 21.37 -8.86 -18.56
N ILE A 582 21.87 -10.00 -18.07
CA ILE A 582 21.53 -11.33 -18.59
C ILE A 582 20.72 -12.06 -17.52
N GLU A 583 19.53 -12.54 -17.89
CA GLU A 583 18.67 -13.32 -16.99
C GLU A 583 18.89 -14.81 -17.25
N ALA A 584 18.87 -15.64 -16.21
CA ALA A 584 18.88 -17.08 -16.38
C ALA A 584 18.05 -17.82 -15.33
N TRP A 585 17.30 -18.83 -15.77
CA TRP A 585 16.39 -19.60 -14.92
C TRP A 585 16.19 -21.02 -15.44
N PHE A 586 15.64 -21.89 -14.59
CA PHE A 586 15.21 -23.22 -15.01
C PHE A 586 13.75 -23.23 -15.44
N ASP A 587 13.46 -23.90 -16.56
CA ASP A 587 12.08 -24.16 -17.00
C ASP A 587 11.93 -25.65 -17.39
N PRO A 588 11.05 -26.42 -16.75
CA PRO A 588 10.27 -26.07 -15.56
C PRO A 588 11.12 -26.05 -14.27
N LEU A 589 10.66 -25.36 -13.24
CA LEU A 589 11.20 -25.45 -11.88
C LEU A 589 10.05 -25.42 -10.85
N PRO A 590 10.03 -26.31 -9.83
CA PRO A 590 11.00 -27.35 -9.53
C PRO A 590 11.02 -28.47 -10.59
N LEU A 591 12.19 -29.08 -10.78
CA LEU A 591 12.42 -30.14 -11.75
C LEU A 591 11.89 -31.47 -11.22
N GLN A 592 11.34 -32.32 -12.06
CA GLN A 592 10.87 -33.63 -11.64
C GLN A 592 11.98 -34.68 -11.84
N MET A 593 12.32 -35.43 -10.78
CA MET A 593 13.25 -36.56 -10.91
C MET A 593 12.55 -37.76 -11.54
N ASP A 594 13.22 -38.39 -12.48
CA ASP A 594 12.84 -39.69 -13.01
C ASP A 594 13.18 -40.83 -12.02
N PRO A 595 12.62 -42.04 -12.24
CA PRO A 595 12.89 -43.19 -11.37
C PRO A 595 14.35 -43.65 -11.34
N ASP A 596 15.17 -43.25 -12.31
CA ASP A 596 16.59 -43.58 -12.40
C ASP A 596 17.47 -42.54 -11.68
N GLY A 597 16.85 -41.55 -11.03
CA GLY A 597 17.52 -40.52 -10.22
C GLY A 597 18.07 -39.36 -11.04
N TRP A 598 17.60 -39.15 -12.27
CA TRP A 598 17.96 -38.02 -13.13
C TRP A 598 16.82 -37.03 -13.27
N ALA A 599 17.13 -35.75 -13.44
CA ALA A 599 16.18 -34.72 -13.81
C ALA A 599 16.62 -34.04 -15.11
N TYR A 600 15.66 -33.80 -15.99
CA TYR A 600 15.86 -33.04 -17.22
C TYR A 600 15.44 -31.60 -16.99
N ALA A 601 16.33 -30.66 -17.32
CA ALA A 601 16.15 -29.24 -17.10
C ALA A 601 16.51 -28.46 -18.35
N HIS A 602 15.76 -27.40 -18.66
CA HIS A 602 16.22 -26.37 -19.59
C HIS A 602 16.69 -25.20 -18.75
N LEU A 603 17.99 -24.89 -18.84
CA LEU A 603 18.50 -23.62 -18.36
C LEU A 603 18.27 -22.59 -19.47
N VAL A 604 17.32 -21.70 -19.24
CA VAL A 604 16.97 -20.61 -20.14
C VAL A 604 17.84 -19.42 -19.79
N ILE A 605 18.47 -18.82 -20.79
CA ILE A 605 19.25 -17.58 -20.69
C ILE A 605 18.62 -16.56 -21.62
N ARG A 606 18.26 -15.39 -21.10
CA ARG A 606 17.71 -14.28 -21.88
C ARG A 606 18.76 -13.19 -22.05
N ILE A 607 18.97 -12.81 -23.30
CA ILE A 607 19.96 -11.82 -23.72
C ILE A 607 19.19 -10.61 -24.28
N PRO A 608 19.46 -9.38 -23.79
CA PRO A 608 18.81 -8.17 -24.29
C PRO A 608 19.03 -7.93 -25.78
N ASP A 609 18.06 -7.27 -26.41
CA ASP A 609 18.14 -6.89 -27.81
C ASP A 609 19.37 -6.01 -28.09
N GLY A 610 20.01 -6.24 -29.24
CA GLY A 610 21.25 -5.58 -29.62
C GLY A 610 22.52 -6.21 -29.05
N TYR A 611 22.39 -7.29 -28.27
CA TYR A 611 23.50 -8.04 -27.69
C TYR A 611 23.42 -9.53 -28.01
N HIS A 612 24.57 -10.19 -27.90
CA HIS A 612 24.73 -11.63 -27.99
C HIS A 612 25.76 -12.12 -26.97
N ILE A 613 25.74 -13.41 -26.67
CA ILE A 613 26.85 -14.10 -26.02
C ILE A 613 27.53 -15.03 -27.01
N ASN A 614 28.82 -15.31 -26.79
CA ASN A 614 29.53 -16.32 -27.54
C ASN A 614 28.97 -17.72 -27.22
N SER A 615 28.82 -18.57 -28.23
CA SER A 615 28.51 -19.98 -28.03
C SER A 615 29.67 -20.73 -27.36
N ASN A 616 29.49 -22.03 -27.07
CA ASN A 616 30.56 -22.88 -26.55
C ASN A 616 31.66 -23.20 -27.58
N ASP A 617 31.42 -22.88 -28.86
CA ASP A 617 32.40 -22.93 -29.94
C ASP A 617 32.22 -21.71 -30.86
N PRO A 618 32.73 -20.53 -30.45
CA PRO A 618 32.49 -19.28 -31.17
C PRO A 618 33.30 -19.17 -32.49
N GLY A 619 34.05 -20.21 -32.87
CA GLY A 619 34.79 -20.28 -34.14
C GLY A 619 36.03 -19.39 -34.25
N ALA A 620 36.29 -18.51 -33.27
CA ALA A 620 37.47 -17.66 -33.22
C ALA A 620 38.19 -17.75 -31.87
N ASP A 621 39.50 -18.00 -31.91
CA ASP A 621 40.35 -18.27 -30.73
C ASP A 621 40.46 -17.12 -29.71
N TRP A 622 40.04 -15.91 -30.07
CA TRP A 622 40.09 -14.72 -29.20
C TRP A 622 38.75 -14.40 -28.52
N LEU A 623 37.67 -15.08 -28.91
CA LEU A 623 36.37 -14.98 -28.26
C LEU A 623 36.33 -15.92 -27.05
N ILE A 624 35.70 -15.47 -25.97
CA ILE A 624 35.61 -16.26 -24.74
C ILE A 624 34.34 -17.11 -24.82
N PRO A 625 34.45 -18.45 -24.89
CA PRO A 625 33.32 -19.33 -25.13
C PRO A 625 32.42 -19.40 -23.90
N MET A 626 31.13 -19.69 -24.14
CA MET A 626 30.23 -20.04 -23.05
C MET A 626 30.64 -21.36 -22.42
N THR A 627 30.71 -21.37 -21.08
CA THR A 627 30.98 -22.57 -20.29
C THR A 627 29.83 -22.81 -19.33
N VAL A 628 29.52 -24.08 -19.08
CA VAL A 628 28.52 -24.49 -18.10
C VAL A 628 29.17 -25.50 -17.16
N ALA A 629 29.18 -25.18 -15.87
CA ALA A 629 29.63 -26.06 -14.80
C ALA A 629 28.48 -26.32 -13.83
N VAL A 630 28.40 -27.53 -13.26
CA VAL A 630 27.36 -27.90 -12.32
C VAL A 630 27.99 -28.37 -11.01
N ASP A 631 27.67 -27.66 -9.93
CA ASP A 631 28.07 -27.98 -8.56
C ASP A 631 26.95 -28.76 -7.86
N GLY A 632 27.32 -29.82 -7.13
CA GLY A 632 26.39 -30.61 -6.31
C GLY A 632 25.75 -31.83 -6.98
N GLY A 633 26.24 -32.26 -8.16
CA GLY A 633 25.74 -33.44 -8.86
C GLY A 633 26.57 -33.87 -10.08
N TYR A 634 26.14 -34.93 -10.77
CA TYR A 634 26.58 -35.24 -12.13
C TYR A 634 25.68 -34.52 -13.14
N ALA A 635 26.25 -33.95 -14.20
CA ALA A 635 25.46 -33.27 -15.23
C ALA A 635 25.97 -33.58 -16.64
N GLU A 636 25.03 -33.82 -17.55
CA GLU A 636 25.26 -33.79 -19.00
C GLU A 636 24.71 -32.47 -19.54
N VAL A 637 25.55 -31.69 -20.22
CA VAL A 637 25.19 -30.39 -20.80
C VAL A 637 25.04 -30.52 -22.31
N SER A 638 23.87 -30.15 -22.82
CA SER A 638 23.58 -30.00 -24.24
C SER A 638 23.58 -28.52 -24.59
N TYR A 639 24.70 -28.06 -25.13
CA TYR A 639 24.84 -26.68 -25.59
C TYR A 639 23.95 -26.38 -26.81
N PRO A 640 23.43 -25.15 -26.93
CA PRO A 640 22.67 -24.71 -28.10
C PRO A 640 23.56 -24.69 -29.35
N VAL A 641 22.99 -25.06 -30.49
CA VAL A 641 23.69 -25.02 -31.78
C VAL A 641 23.69 -23.59 -32.31
N SER A 642 24.85 -23.06 -32.68
CA SER A 642 24.98 -21.77 -33.36
C SER A 642 25.79 -21.92 -34.65
N GLU A 643 25.24 -21.43 -35.76
CA GLU A 643 25.94 -21.39 -37.06
C GLU A 643 26.92 -20.22 -37.15
N THR A 644 26.67 -19.14 -36.39
CA THR A 644 27.48 -17.91 -36.39
C THR A 644 28.49 -17.87 -35.25
N GLY A 645 28.44 -18.84 -34.32
CA GLY A 645 29.21 -18.82 -33.07
C GLY A 645 28.63 -17.88 -32.01
N GLN A 646 27.51 -17.20 -32.29
CA GLN A 646 26.84 -16.23 -31.43
C GLN A 646 25.44 -16.72 -31.03
N LEU A 647 24.99 -16.33 -29.84
CA LEU A 647 23.66 -16.65 -29.29
C LEU A 647 23.00 -15.35 -28.84
N SER A 648 21.77 -15.08 -29.28
CA SER A 648 21.01 -13.86 -28.95
C SER A 648 19.55 -14.20 -28.64
N GLY A 649 18.83 -13.28 -27.99
CA GLY A 649 17.46 -13.51 -27.55
C GLY A 649 17.39 -14.56 -26.43
N THR A 650 16.44 -15.49 -26.53
CA THR A 650 16.26 -16.57 -25.55
C THR A 650 17.03 -17.81 -25.99
N VAL A 651 17.94 -18.25 -25.12
CA VAL A 651 18.85 -19.37 -25.35
C VAL A 651 18.50 -20.48 -24.36
N GLU A 652 18.26 -21.69 -24.85
CA GLU A 652 18.02 -22.85 -24.01
C GLU A 652 19.23 -23.77 -23.99
N ILE A 653 19.70 -24.10 -22.78
CA ILE A 653 20.74 -25.08 -22.54
C ILE A 653 20.08 -26.30 -21.92
N GLY A 654 20.09 -27.42 -22.66
CA GLY A 654 19.58 -28.67 -22.14
C GLY A 654 20.53 -29.22 -21.08
N LEU A 655 19.99 -29.60 -19.92
CA LEU A 655 20.74 -30.15 -18.80
C LEU A 655 20.07 -31.44 -18.36
N ARG A 656 20.89 -32.47 -18.13
CA ARG A 656 20.46 -33.69 -17.47
C ARG A 656 21.29 -33.83 -16.20
N VAL A 657 20.66 -33.69 -15.04
CA VAL A 657 21.33 -33.58 -13.74
C VAL A 657 20.94 -34.69 -12.79
N GLN A 658 21.90 -35.17 -12.00
CA GLN A 658 21.71 -36.13 -10.92
C GLN A 658 22.32 -35.53 -9.63
N PRO A 659 21.50 -34.94 -8.74
CA PRO A 659 21.98 -34.32 -7.50
C PRO A 659 22.57 -35.35 -6.53
N VAL A 660 23.62 -34.99 -5.78
CA VAL A 660 24.34 -35.89 -4.85
C VAL A 660 24.05 -35.58 -3.36
N GLY A 661 23.08 -34.72 -3.06
CA GLY A 661 22.73 -34.27 -1.69
C GLY A 661 21.28 -34.54 -1.26
N GLN A 662 21.02 -34.55 0.05
CA GLN A 662 19.71 -34.86 0.66
C GLN A 662 18.60 -33.82 0.38
N ASN A 663 18.92 -32.67 -0.20
CA ASN A 663 17.98 -31.55 -0.37
C ASN A 663 17.57 -31.27 -1.83
N GLY A 664 17.97 -32.11 -2.81
CA GLY A 664 17.55 -31.94 -4.21
C GLY A 664 18.04 -30.67 -4.92
N VAL A 665 18.91 -29.87 -4.29
CA VAL A 665 19.46 -28.61 -4.83
C VAL A 665 20.77 -28.86 -5.57
N PHE A 666 20.94 -28.21 -6.73
CA PHE A 666 22.22 -28.12 -7.45
C PHE A 666 22.43 -26.68 -7.94
N VAL A 667 23.67 -26.31 -8.26
CA VAL A 667 24.00 -24.97 -8.77
C VAL A 667 24.63 -25.11 -10.13
N VAL A 668 24.16 -24.35 -11.11
CA VAL A 668 24.77 -24.28 -12.45
C VAL A 668 25.44 -22.93 -12.59
N ARG A 669 26.74 -22.94 -12.88
CA ARG A 669 27.52 -21.74 -13.24
C ARG A 669 27.65 -21.67 -14.74
N VAL A 670 27.20 -20.58 -15.34
CA VAL A 670 27.41 -20.29 -16.74
C VAL A 670 28.42 -19.17 -16.86
N GLY A 671 29.62 -19.47 -17.34
CA GLY A 671 30.57 -18.45 -17.76
C GLY A 671 30.20 -17.97 -19.16
N TYR A 672 30.13 -16.66 -19.38
CA TYR A 672 29.77 -16.07 -20.66
C TYR A 672 30.54 -14.78 -20.93
N GLN A 673 30.53 -14.36 -22.19
CA GLN A 673 31.02 -13.04 -22.59
C GLN A 673 29.96 -12.39 -23.46
N VAL A 674 29.44 -11.25 -23.00
CA VAL A 674 28.49 -10.44 -23.77
C VAL A 674 29.24 -9.63 -24.81
N CYS A 675 28.65 -9.51 -26.00
CA CYS A 675 29.15 -8.71 -27.09
C CYS A 675 27.98 -7.97 -27.78
N SER A 676 28.25 -6.77 -28.29
CA SER A 676 27.43 -6.08 -29.29
C SER A 676 27.99 -6.35 -30.69
N ASP A 677 27.39 -5.76 -31.72
CA ASP A 677 27.94 -5.80 -33.09
C ASP A 677 29.31 -5.12 -33.21
N SER A 678 29.70 -4.28 -32.25
CA SER A 678 30.91 -3.44 -32.33
C SER A 678 31.98 -3.72 -31.28
N GLU A 679 31.64 -4.35 -30.17
CA GLU A 679 32.56 -4.60 -29.04
C GLU A 679 32.15 -5.79 -28.18
N CYS A 680 33.13 -6.44 -27.56
CA CYS A 680 32.91 -7.48 -26.55
C CYS A 680 33.30 -6.98 -25.16
N TYR A 681 32.45 -7.27 -24.17
CA TYR A 681 32.62 -6.86 -22.79
C TYR A 681 33.50 -7.85 -22.01
N ARG A 682 33.80 -7.55 -20.74
CA ARG A 682 34.52 -8.49 -19.88
C ARG A 682 33.67 -9.76 -19.68
N PRO A 683 34.29 -10.94 -19.62
CA PRO A 683 33.61 -12.17 -19.24
C PRO A 683 33.00 -12.04 -17.85
N ASP A 684 31.86 -12.68 -17.68
CA ASP A 684 31.13 -12.75 -16.42
C ASP A 684 30.62 -14.18 -16.20
N GLU A 685 30.08 -14.42 -15.01
CA GLU A 685 29.52 -15.71 -14.63
C GLU A 685 28.16 -15.53 -13.95
N ILE A 686 27.17 -16.30 -14.40
CA ILE A 686 25.85 -16.37 -13.77
C ILE A 686 25.71 -17.71 -13.06
N GLU A 687 25.36 -17.67 -11.78
CA GLU A 687 24.99 -18.86 -11.02
C GLU A 687 23.47 -18.96 -11.00
N VAL A 688 22.94 -20.13 -11.39
CA VAL A 688 21.51 -20.46 -11.35
C VAL A 688 21.30 -21.69 -10.47
N LYS A 689 20.47 -21.54 -9.43
CA LYS A 689 20.14 -22.66 -8.54
C LYS A 689 18.96 -23.45 -9.09
N GLY A 690 19.15 -24.75 -9.22
CA GLY A 690 18.08 -25.70 -9.56
C GLY A 690 17.66 -26.51 -8.35
N HIS A 691 16.41 -26.96 -8.35
CA HIS A 691 15.81 -27.79 -7.31
C HIS A 691 15.00 -28.91 -7.96
N VAL A 692 15.17 -30.14 -7.47
CA VAL A 692 14.51 -31.35 -7.97
C VAL A 692 13.53 -31.90 -6.93
N ILE A 693 12.32 -32.30 -7.35
CA ILE A 693 11.28 -32.94 -6.56
C ILE A 693 10.93 -34.36 -7.05
N GLY A 694 10.64 -35.27 -6.10
CA GLY A 694 10.26 -36.69 -6.34
C GLY A 694 11.45 -37.61 -6.57
N VAL A 695 11.46 -38.92 -6.28
CA VAL A 695 10.41 -39.87 -5.86
C VAL A 695 10.75 -40.42 -4.46
N ARG A 696 9.80 -40.37 -3.50
CA ARG A 696 9.88 -41.20 -2.28
C ARG A 696 9.90 -42.68 -2.70
N GLU A 697 11.00 -43.39 -2.45
CA GLU A 697 11.04 -44.85 -2.51
C GLU A 697 10.11 -45.45 -1.43
N GLY A 698 9.30 -46.44 -1.85
CA GLY A 698 8.94 -47.65 -1.09
C GLY A 698 8.32 -47.52 0.29
#